data_AF-A0A562PQX0-F1
#
_entry.id   AF-A0A562PQX0-F1
#
_cell.length_a   1.000
_cell.length_b   1.000
_cell.length_c   1.000
_cell.angle_alpha   90.00
_cell.angle_beta   90.00
_cell.angle_gamma   90.00
#
_symmetry.space_group_name_H-M   'P 1'
#
loop_
_entity.id
_entity.type
_entity.pdbx_description
1 polymer ?
#
loop_
_entity_poly.entity_id
_entity_poly.type
_entity_poly.pdbx_seq_one_letter_code
_entity_poly.pdbx_strand_id
1 'polypeptide(L)'
;MRIPFIAGTTRLRLCRCRAAAATLWRLFLAACTLVLACGVARAAQDVTDSVAITMTTPVLSATANVSDSVVTITNTSSFPIAAPFTLTVKNLSTPGVAVAWHTGLDAAENALVAVPLPLGLLAPGAAVSVTVRFANQRRQPFTYELAAAGTPLPDESTVALTVTVRTYSGDPAQPLGALAGSGVGIVVDGAVRAVTDASSQATVRVPVTQQWIAARRAPTGVGLAHLVLTPDLPNAADIVLTDDGEVFGDATLRFDQVLHSTLQRNPAALTGHLTKPDGSPIRLTDLAGVEFRDAFESTLYDMTEWFTVDPDGTIRCVQPAALNNTTAGTQAILVTGLDAAGTPYRVRMTAHLASGMPLVSSLARPPSEPGMDLGGITVVGRSLLAGAVQSTVTDANGNFTLPLLPSGLVRVTATVERAGRHYSVLALVDPDSSRTAEPLQLRGTAELHAALPATPADPADRRVDVEAESVDAGTTVRTAALAVPRGTAAVTLAYEATRLYGGQPPNDTYFVRVYDGHSGKVLFTEARRNGQPRAVDTQWGRDNRTGTIEHELDVAAATADADGELILEVGETTASYNMSGYAASLAASLRLDRGMIIDGLVLPQDPQIVDNDLRRYSMPDDGATNVFHRMAQLDIRKPADAVVTNVQVDTELRDDTLTVLSEAPGQDVELAGDTIRTPLTFKPAPAMVSAQRAAFDSSLVMHYRFVVTAQAADGTVLTAERRAPGKWPLWHAPAGLARYGMREPGGDDWVSDYAYRWLVRNAAQLPPVNDFSGEHGNNLGHATHGRGGEFTLYHFYTFSGANPDSGLSNYRRLVARIKELPLQASTDPATKATGQAAAAEVKAWVLASRAGIDKVAAIAGVREVNYIRGGPDAAGISGGDWGRRLLMTGRVTVNGSNFDLAVGNWDNQRYWPRVGQYHHLQVRLSGE
;
A
#
# COMPACT_ATOMS: atom_id res chain seq x y z
N MET A 1 82.49 28.31 15.44
CA MET A 1 82.61 28.61 16.88
C MET A 1 82.01 27.44 17.65
N ARG A 2 82.88 26.55 18.18
CA ARG A 2 82.81 25.69 19.39
C ARG A 2 81.56 25.90 20.30
N ILE A 3 80.83 24.95 20.94
CA ILE A 3 80.94 23.52 21.39
C ILE A 3 79.47 22.99 21.77
N PRO A 4 79.18 21.86 22.48
CA PRO A 4 78.66 20.56 21.99
C PRO A 4 77.40 19.93 22.68
N PHE A 5 77.08 18.68 22.28
CA PHE A 5 76.50 17.51 22.99
C PHE A 5 76.03 17.60 24.46
N ILE A 6 74.91 16.91 24.79
CA ILE A 6 74.80 15.77 25.74
C ILE A 6 73.42 15.08 25.63
N ALA A 7 73.43 13.75 25.84
CA ALA A 7 72.37 12.76 25.68
C ALA A 7 71.23 12.78 26.71
N GLY A 8 70.08 12.19 26.35
CA GLY A 8 68.97 11.88 27.27
C GLY A 8 68.04 10.80 26.73
N THR A 9 67.97 9.69 27.47
CA THR A 9 67.28 8.41 27.24
C THR A 9 65.75 8.48 27.04
N THR A 10 65.21 7.70 26.08
CA THR A 10 63.76 7.43 25.97
C THR A 10 63.46 5.95 26.20
N ARG A 11 62.88 5.60 27.37
CA ARG A 11 62.22 4.31 27.62
C ARG A 11 60.72 4.43 27.37
N LEU A 12 60.26 3.65 26.39
CA LEU A 12 58.96 2.98 26.23
C LEU A 12 57.83 3.27 27.24
N ARG A 13 56.69 3.75 26.72
CA ARG A 13 55.33 3.50 27.22
C ARG A 13 54.50 2.82 26.12
N LEU A 14 54.47 1.49 26.09
CA LEU A 14 53.72 0.69 25.09
C LEU A 14 52.43 0.06 25.64
N CYS A 15 51.98 0.43 26.86
CA CYS A 15 50.79 -0.17 27.48
C CYS A 15 49.44 0.52 27.20
N ARG A 16 49.38 1.61 26.42
CA ARG A 16 48.10 2.32 26.17
C ARG A 16 47.40 1.96 24.85
N CYS A 17 48.07 1.32 23.89
CA CYS A 17 47.45 1.02 22.59
C CYS A 17 46.53 -0.20 22.59
N ARG A 18 46.71 -1.18 23.49
CA ARG A 18 45.87 -2.39 23.51
C ARG A 18 44.46 -2.15 24.07
N ALA A 19 44.30 -1.23 25.02
CA ALA A 19 42.97 -0.86 25.53
C ALA A 19 42.17 -0.02 24.51
N ALA A 20 42.84 0.89 23.79
CA ALA A 20 42.22 1.67 22.72
C ALA A 20 41.81 0.79 21.53
N ALA A 21 42.66 -0.16 21.11
CA ALA A 21 42.35 -1.10 20.03
C ALA A 21 41.21 -2.07 20.40
N ALA A 22 41.15 -2.57 21.64
CA ALA A 22 40.04 -3.42 22.09
C ALA A 22 38.71 -2.64 22.22
N THR A 23 38.76 -1.35 22.57
CA THR A 23 37.57 -0.49 22.64
C THR A 23 37.08 -0.10 21.25
N LEU A 24 38.00 0.21 20.32
CA LEU A 24 37.69 0.43 18.90
C LEU A 24 37.17 -0.84 18.23
N TRP A 25 37.73 -2.02 18.53
CA TRP A 25 37.24 -3.29 18.00
C TRP A 25 35.87 -3.69 18.57
N ARG A 26 35.58 -3.36 19.83
CA ARG A 26 34.24 -3.54 20.43
C ARG A 26 33.21 -2.53 19.90
N LEU A 27 33.59 -1.28 19.67
CA LEU A 27 32.75 -0.27 19.01
C LEU A 27 32.52 -0.62 17.54
N PHE A 28 33.52 -1.17 16.86
CA PHE A 28 33.43 -1.66 15.49
C PHE A 28 32.55 -2.92 15.41
N LEU A 29 32.71 -3.91 16.30
CA LEU A 29 31.79 -5.05 16.37
C LEU A 29 30.37 -4.61 16.72
N ALA A 30 30.19 -3.69 17.67
CA ALA A 30 28.89 -3.14 18.03
C ALA A 30 28.23 -2.39 16.85
N ALA A 31 29.01 -1.62 16.08
CA ALA A 31 28.58 -0.95 14.86
C ALA A 31 28.25 -1.96 13.73
N CYS A 32 29.05 -3.02 13.57
CA CYS A 32 28.77 -4.09 12.60
C CYS A 32 27.53 -4.92 12.97
N THR A 33 27.25 -5.12 14.26
CA THR A 33 25.96 -5.71 14.70
C THR A 33 24.79 -4.73 14.61
N LEU A 34 25.03 -3.42 14.65
CA LEU A 34 24.00 -2.37 14.51
C LEU A 34 23.45 -2.27 13.08
N VAL A 35 24.25 -2.63 12.07
CA VAL A 35 23.85 -2.56 10.65
C VAL A 35 23.02 -3.77 10.20
N LEU A 36 23.11 -4.92 10.90
CA LEU A 36 22.34 -6.14 10.62
C LEU A 36 20.82 -6.01 10.83
N ALA A 37 20.34 -4.85 11.26
CA ALA A 37 19.05 -4.76 11.93
C ALA A 37 17.96 -4.01 11.14
N CYS A 38 18.16 -3.34 10.01
CA CYS A 38 17.06 -2.64 9.33
C CYS A 38 15.84 -3.55 9.09
N GLY A 39 14.72 -3.42 9.81
CA GLY A 39 13.59 -4.34 9.73
C GLY A 39 12.69 -4.04 8.53
N VAL A 40 12.48 -5.02 7.65
CA VAL A 40 11.26 -5.06 6.81
C VAL A 40 10.20 -5.77 7.65
N ALA A 41 8.93 -5.39 7.50
CA ALA A 41 7.85 -6.23 7.99
C ALA A 41 8.05 -7.65 7.44
N ARG A 42 8.38 -8.59 8.32
CA ARG A 42 8.69 -9.97 7.94
C ARG A 42 7.45 -10.54 7.27
N ALA A 43 7.61 -11.12 6.07
CA ALA A 43 6.49 -11.79 5.41
C ALA A 43 5.87 -12.79 6.38
N ALA A 44 4.53 -12.82 6.42
CA ALA A 44 3.80 -13.76 7.27
C ALA A 44 4.25 -15.19 6.93
N GLN A 45 4.64 -15.94 7.96
CA GLN A 45 5.08 -17.34 7.82
C GLN A 45 3.86 -18.24 7.96
N ASP A 46 3.91 -19.42 7.35
CA ASP A 46 2.91 -20.46 7.63
C ASP A 46 3.01 -20.85 9.11
N VAL A 47 1.92 -20.63 9.85
CA VAL A 47 1.79 -20.94 11.28
C VAL A 47 0.65 -21.93 11.51
N THR A 48 0.21 -22.66 10.47
CA THR A 48 -0.91 -23.60 10.55
C THR A 48 -0.70 -24.63 11.66
N ASP A 49 0.51 -25.16 11.81
CA ASP A 49 0.85 -26.13 12.86
C ASP A 49 1.05 -25.49 14.25
N SER A 50 1.11 -24.15 14.32
CA SER A 50 1.23 -23.38 15.56
C SER A 50 -0.13 -22.89 16.08
N VAL A 51 -1.22 -23.22 15.40
CA VAL A 51 -2.59 -22.87 15.82
C VAL A 51 -3.54 -24.05 15.73
N ALA A 52 -4.54 -24.09 16.60
CA ALA A 52 -5.72 -24.93 16.43
C ALA A 52 -6.82 -24.12 15.75
N ILE A 53 -7.32 -24.61 14.61
CA ILE A 53 -8.41 -23.98 13.86
C ILE A 53 -9.67 -24.82 14.02
N THR A 54 -10.73 -24.21 14.53
CA THR A 54 -12.07 -24.81 14.60
C THR A 54 -13.03 -23.95 13.80
N MET A 55 -14.01 -24.57 13.14
CA MET A 55 -14.96 -23.85 12.30
C MET A 55 -16.37 -24.44 12.45
N THR A 56 -17.37 -23.56 12.40
CA THR A 56 -18.77 -23.99 12.32
C THR A 56 -19.11 -24.49 10.92
N THR A 57 -20.14 -25.33 10.79
CA THR A 57 -20.70 -25.62 9.46
C THR A 57 -21.20 -24.31 8.82
N PRO A 58 -20.89 -24.04 7.53
CA PRO A 58 -21.43 -22.87 6.85
C PRO A 58 -22.95 -22.77 6.97
N VAL A 59 -23.44 -21.69 7.57
CA VAL A 59 -24.88 -21.42 7.76
C VAL A 59 -25.35 -20.53 6.62
N LEU A 60 -26.29 -21.02 5.82
CA LEU A 60 -26.90 -20.25 4.75
C LEU A 60 -27.78 -19.13 5.31
N SER A 61 -27.52 -17.90 4.89
CA SER A 61 -28.42 -16.78 5.18
C SER A 61 -29.74 -16.97 4.42
N ALA A 62 -30.87 -16.80 5.13
CA ALA A 62 -32.18 -16.96 4.51
C ALA A 62 -32.44 -15.94 3.39
N THR A 63 -31.89 -14.73 3.54
CA THR A 63 -32.20 -13.54 2.73
C THR A 63 -31.07 -13.11 1.81
N ALA A 64 -29.83 -13.55 2.07
CA ALA A 64 -28.68 -13.26 1.24
C ALA A 64 -28.14 -14.59 0.70
N ASN A 65 -27.83 -14.64 -0.60
CA ASN A 65 -27.26 -15.82 -1.28
C ASN A 65 -25.80 -16.08 -0.86
N VAL A 66 -25.57 -16.12 0.45
CA VAL A 66 -24.29 -16.22 1.13
C VAL A 66 -24.39 -17.22 2.28
N SER A 67 -23.28 -17.88 2.58
CA SER A 67 -23.13 -18.75 3.73
C SER A 67 -22.03 -18.22 4.65
N ASP A 68 -22.27 -18.20 5.95
CA ASP A 68 -21.28 -17.74 6.93
C ASP A 68 -20.73 -18.92 7.71
N SER A 69 -19.42 -18.93 7.92
CA SER A 69 -18.77 -19.81 8.88
C SER A 69 -17.98 -18.99 9.88
N VAL A 70 -18.19 -19.23 11.17
CA VAL A 70 -17.36 -18.67 12.23
C VAL A 70 -16.16 -19.59 12.41
N VAL A 71 -14.97 -19.02 12.23
CA VAL A 71 -13.69 -19.70 12.41
C VAL A 71 -13.05 -19.18 13.69
N THR A 72 -12.76 -20.08 14.63
CA THR A 72 -12.03 -19.78 15.86
C THR A 72 -10.62 -20.35 15.77
N ILE A 73 -9.63 -19.47 15.89
CA ILE A 73 -8.20 -19.78 15.83
C ILE A 73 -7.65 -19.64 17.24
N THR A 74 -7.01 -20.68 17.74
CA THR A 74 -6.35 -20.69 19.06
C THR A 74 -4.85 -20.88 18.86
N ASN A 75 -4.01 -20.02 19.41
CA ASN A 75 -2.56 -20.23 19.34
C ASN A 75 -2.15 -21.38 20.27
N THR A 76 -1.59 -22.44 19.69
CA THR A 76 -1.13 -23.65 20.41
C THR A 76 0.37 -23.69 20.58
N SER A 77 1.11 -22.75 19.99
CA SER A 77 2.56 -22.62 20.19
C SER A 77 2.91 -22.06 21.57
N SER A 78 4.20 -22.13 21.92
CA SER A 78 4.73 -21.55 23.17
C SER A 78 5.05 -20.05 23.07
N PHE A 79 4.86 -19.43 21.90
CA PHE A 79 5.21 -18.02 21.66
C PHE A 79 4.03 -17.23 21.07
N PRO A 80 3.99 -15.89 21.23
CA PRO A 80 2.96 -15.08 20.59
C PRO A 80 3.07 -15.10 19.06
N ILE A 81 1.94 -14.96 18.36
CA ILE A 81 1.92 -14.73 16.91
C ILE A 81 1.40 -13.33 16.65
N ALA A 82 2.17 -12.55 15.90
CA ALA A 82 1.88 -11.18 15.55
C ALA A 82 1.12 -11.06 14.22
N ALA A 83 0.24 -10.05 14.15
CA ALA A 83 -0.32 -9.53 12.91
C ALA A 83 0.79 -8.98 11.96
N PRO A 84 0.56 -8.85 10.64
CA PRO A 84 -0.66 -9.25 9.92
C PRO A 84 -0.87 -10.77 10.01
N PHE A 85 -2.10 -11.18 10.33
CA PHE A 85 -2.49 -12.58 10.45
C PHE A 85 -3.57 -12.86 9.42
N THR A 86 -3.40 -13.90 8.62
CA THR A 86 -4.31 -14.25 7.54
C THR A 86 -4.68 -15.72 7.58
N LEU A 87 -5.89 -16.03 7.11
CA LEU A 87 -6.32 -17.38 6.77
C LEU A 87 -6.32 -17.55 5.27
N THR A 88 -5.84 -18.69 4.79
CA THR A 88 -5.99 -19.12 3.39
C THR A 88 -7.08 -20.17 3.31
N VAL A 89 -8.15 -19.89 2.55
CA VAL A 89 -9.25 -20.83 2.30
C VAL A 89 -8.90 -21.72 1.11
N LYS A 90 -8.77 -23.03 1.34
CA LYS A 90 -8.34 -24.04 0.37
C LYS A 90 -9.42 -25.10 0.14
N ASN A 91 -9.24 -25.91 -0.90
CA ASN A 91 -9.98 -27.16 -1.14
C ASN A 91 -11.51 -27.00 -1.03
N LEU A 92 -12.05 -25.93 -1.59
CA LEU A 92 -13.48 -25.67 -1.52
C LEU A 92 -14.24 -26.69 -2.39
N SER A 93 -15.02 -27.56 -1.74
CA SER A 93 -15.50 -28.81 -2.36
C SER A 93 -16.61 -28.63 -3.41
N THR A 94 -17.28 -27.48 -3.38
CA THR A 94 -18.48 -27.26 -4.19
C THR A 94 -18.25 -26.11 -5.15
N PRO A 95 -18.23 -26.41 -6.44
CA PRO A 95 -18.14 -25.39 -7.46
C PRO A 95 -19.18 -24.27 -7.41
N GLY A 96 -18.75 -23.05 -7.75
CA GLY A 96 -19.60 -21.86 -7.74
C GLY A 96 -19.89 -21.29 -6.34
N VAL A 97 -19.29 -21.90 -5.31
CA VAL A 97 -19.10 -21.24 -4.02
C VAL A 97 -17.74 -20.55 -4.02
N ALA A 98 -17.65 -19.34 -3.49
CA ALA A 98 -16.40 -18.58 -3.42
C ALA A 98 -16.38 -17.75 -2.13
N VAL A 99 -15.19 -17.39 -1.62
CA VAL A 99 -15.06 -16.56 -0.42
C VAL A 99 -15.46 -15.13 -0.74
N ALA A 100 -16.57 -14.66 -0.17
CA ALA A 100 -17.17 -13.37 -0.48
C ALA A 100 -16.29 -12.18 -0.06
N TRP A 101 -15.48 -12.32 0.99
CA TRP A 101 -14.72 -11.21 1.59
C TRP A 101 -13.25 -11.57 1.78
N HIS A 102 -12.60 -11.96 0.68
CA HIS A 102 -11.16 -12.17 0.71
C HIS A 102 -10.42 -10.82 0.62
N THR A 103 -9.31 -10.69 1.34
CA THR A 103 -8.41 -9.53 1.31
C THR A 103 -7.33 -9.64 0.24
N GLY A 104 -7.20 -10.81 -0.38
CA GLY A 104 -6.23 -11.09 -1.44
C GLY A 104 -6.33 -12.54 -1.88
N LEU A 105 -5.39 -12.96 -2.73
CA LEU A 105 -5.19 -14.35 -3.10
C LEU A 105 -3.74 -14.74 -2.85
N ASP A 106 -3.48 -16.01 -2.55
CA ASP A 106 -2.12 -16.55 -2.55
C ASP A 106 -1.62 -16.89 -3.98
N ALA A 107 -0.40 -17.40 -4.10
CA ALA A 107 0.19 -17.78 -5.38
C ALA A 107 -0.55 -18.94 -6.08
N ALA A 108 -1.33 -19.71 -5.34
CA ALA A 108 -2.18 -20.79 -5.86
C ALA A 108 -3.64 -20.33 -6.10
N GLU A 109 -3.88 -19.01 -6.09
CA GLU A 109 -5.19 -18.38 -6.26
C GLU A 109 -6.23 -18.75 -5.17
N ASN A 110 -5.78 -19.20 -4.00
CA ASN A 110 -6.66 -19.41 -2.85
C ASN A 110 -7.00 -18.09 -2.17
N ALA A 111 -8.22 -17.96 -1.65
CA ALA A 111 -8.68 -16.76 -0.99
C ALA A 111 -8.00 -16.52 0.37
N LEU A 112 -7.41 -15.34 0.54
CA LEU A 112 -6.86 -14.86 1.81
C LEU A 112 -7.92 -14.08 2.60
N VAL A 113 -8.06 -14.32 3.89
CA VAL A 113 -8.96 -13.59 4.80
C VAL A 113 -8.12 -13.02 5.94
N ALA A 114 -8.09 -11.70 6.09
CA ALA A 114 -7.42 -11.08 7.22
C ALA A 114 -8.13 -11.40 8.53
N VAL A 115 -7.36 -11.80 9.55
CA VAL A 115 -7.84 -12.04 10.91
C VAL A 115 -7.36 -10.88 11.78
N PRO A 116 -8.25 -10.00 12.23
CA PRO A 116 -7.83 -8.92 13.08
C PRO A 116 -7.54 -9.50 14.48
N LEU A 117 -6.34 -9.25 14.99
CA LEU A 117 -5.91 -9.73 16.29
C LEU A 117 -6.09 -8.63 17.35
N PRO A 118 -6.61 -8.94 18.55
CA PRO A 118 -6.62 -7.98 19.67
C PRO A 118 -5.21 -7.49 19.97
N LEU A 119 -5.00 -6.16 19.91
CA LEU A 119 -3.65 -5.56 20.03
C LEU A 119 -2.63 -6.21 19.09
N GLY A 120 -3.05 -6.64 17.90
CA GLY A 120 -2.17 -7.22 16.90
C GLY A 120 -1.47 -8.51 17.34
N LEU A 121 -1.85 -9.15 18.45
CA LEU A 121 -1.15 -10.31 19.00
C LEU A 121 -2.12 -11.43 19.35
N LEU A 122 -1.75 -12.66 19.00
CA LEU A 122 -2.39 -13.88 19.47
C LEU A 122 -1.43 -14.56 20.45
N ALA A 123 -1.61 -14.31 21.74
CA ALA A 123 -0.78 -14.88 22.80
C ALA A 123 -0.94 -16.42 22.89
N PRO A 124 0.05 -17.16 23.44
CA PRO A 124 -0.09 -18.60 23.69
C PRO A 124 -1.38 -18.95 24.43
N GLY A 125 -2.16 -19.89 23.89
CA GLY A 125 -3.45 -20.31 24.43
C GLY A 125 -4.62 -19.35 24.21
N ALA A 126 -4.37 -18.13 23.70
CA ALA A 126 -5.44 -17.19 23.36
C ALA A 126 -6.13 -17.60 22.06
N ALA A 127 -7.41 -17.22 21.94
CA ALA A 127 -8.23 -17.48 20.78
C ALA A 127 -8.84 -16.20 20.19
N VAL A 128 -9.02 -16.19 18.88
CA VAL A 128 -9.71 -15.14 18.12
C VAL A 128 -10.73 -15.79 17.18
N SER A 129 -11.85 -15.12 16.94
CA SER A 129 -12.87 -15.61 16.00
C SER A 129 -13.08 -14.62 14.85
N VAL A 130 -13.20 -15.15 13.63
CA VAL A 130 -13.45 -14.39 12.42
C VAL A 130 -14.55 -15.08 11.61
N THR A 131 -15.43 -14.30 10.98
CA THR A 131 -16.43 -14.85 10.05
C THR A 131 -15.84 -14.94 8.65
N VAL A 132 -15.77 -16.15 8.10
CA VAL A 132 -15.50 -16.40 6.69
C VAL A 132 -16.85 -16.50 5.97
N ARG A 133 -17.16 -15.51 5.15
CA ARG A 133 -18.37 -15.50 4.33
C ARG A 133 -18.09 -16.06 2.95
N PHE A 134 -19.05 -16.81 2.43
CA PHE A 134 -19.02 -17.41 1.11
C PHE A 134 -20.20 -16.92 0.27
N ALA A 135 -19.97 -16.55 -0.99
CA ALA A 135 -21.04 -16.42 -1.96
C ALA A 135 -21.51 -17.82 -2.36
N ASN A 136 -22.79 -18.11 -2.18
CA ASN A 136 -23.38 -19.43 -2.40
C ASN A 136 -24.74 -19.28 -3.09
N GLN A 137 -24.71 -18.86 -4.35
CA GLN A 137 -25.91 -18.52 -5.12
C GLN A 137 -26.86 -19.70 -5.32
N ARG A 138 -26.30 -20.89 -5.48
CA ARG A 138 -27.07 -22.14 -5.67
C ARG A 138 -27.47 -22.79 -4.34
N ARG A 139 -27.11 -22.18 -3.20
CA ARG A 139 -27.44 -22.66 -1.86
C ARG A 139 -27.00 -24.12 -1.64
N GLN A 140 -25.86 -24.49 -2.22
CA GLN A 140 -25.36 -25.86 -2.18
C GLN A 140 -24.54 -26.08 -0.89
N PRO A 141 -24.58 -27.28 -0.29
CA PRO A 141 -23.66 -27.63 0.78
C PRO A 141 -22.22 -27.66 0.25
N PHE A 142 -21.26 -27.30 1.09
CA PHE A 142 -19.83 -27.32 0.74
C PHE A 142 -18.96 -27.49 1.98
N THR A 143 -17.72 -27.90 1.75
CA THR A 143 -16.64 -27.97 2.72
C THR A 143 -15.45 -27.17 2.20
N TYR A 144 -14.54 -26.82 3.10
CA TYR A 144 -13.32 -26.09 2.78
C TYR A 144 -12.28 -26.35 3.87
N GLU A 145 -11.02 -26.09 3.56
CA GLU A 145 -9.89 -26.19 4.47
C GLU A 145 -9.30 -24.81 4.73
N LEU A 146 -8.54 -24.68 5.82
CA LEU A 146 -7.89 -23.44 6.24
C LEU A 146 -6.43 -23.69 6.53
N ALA A 147 -5.58 -22.80 6.03
CA ALA A 147 -4.21 -22.61 6.52
C ALA A 147 -4.10 -21.23 7.18
N ALA A 148 -3.16 -21.04 8.09
CA ALA A 148 -2.94 -19.77 8.78
C ALA A 148 -1.53 -19.25 8.53
N ALA A 149 -1.41 -17.93 8.37
CA ALA A 149 -0.11 -17.26 8.26
C ALA A 149 -0.03 -16.08 9.25
N GLY A 150 1.15 -15.88 9.85
CA GLY A 150 1.42 -14.79 10.79
C GLY A 150 2.90 -14.67 11.13
N THR A 151 3.27 -13.73 12.01
CA THR A 151 4.67 -13.52 12.40
C THR A 151 4.93 -14.13 13.77
N PRO A 152 5.60 -15.29 13.89
CA PRO A 152 5.92 -15.87 15.19
C PRO A 152 6.93 -14.97 15.94
N LEU A 153 6.74 -14.83 17.27
CA LEU A 153 7.57 -14.00 18.15
C LEU A 153 8.27 -14.85 19.25
N PRO A 154 9.18 -15.77 18.88
CA PRO A 154 9.82 -16.64 19.86
C PRO A 154 10.88 -15.87 20.67
N ASP A 155 11.17 -16.36 21.89
CA ASP A 155 12.03 -15.65 22.85
C ASP A 155 13.45 -15.41 22.31
N GLU A 156 14.00 -16.33 21.52
CA GLU A 156 15.36 -16.24 20.96
C GLU A 156 15.53 -15.16 19.88
N SER A 157 14.44 -14.65 19.31
CA SER A 157 14.49 -13.65 18.22
C SER A 157 13.69 -12.39 18.51
N THR A 158 13.22 -12.24 19.75
CA THR A 158 12.43 -11.09 20.19
C THR A 158 12.91 -10.55 21.51
N VAL A 159 12.66 -9.27 21.76
CA VAL A 159 12.94 -8.62 23.03
C VAL A 159 11.69 -7.94 23.57
N ALA A 160 11.62 -7.83 24.89
CA ALA A 160 10.69 -6.92 25.53
C ALA A 160 11.23 -5.49 25.42
N LEU A 161 10.43 -4.60 24.88
CA LEU A 161 10.68 -3.17 24.80
C LEU A 161 9.69 -2.44 25.70
N THR A 162 10.22 -1.62 26.61
CA THR A 162 9.39 -0.73 27.43
C THR A 162 9.32 0.65 26.78
N VAL A 163 8.12 1.05 26.38
CA VAL A 163 7.86 2.38 25.80
C VAL A 163 7.22 3.27 26.85
N THR A 164 7.84 4.40 27.13
CA THR A 164 7.25 5.49 27.94
C THR A 164 6.76 6.58 27.01
N VAL A 165 5.50 6.98 27.14
CA VAL A 165 4.90 8.01 26.29
C VAL A 165 4.71 9.31 27.05
N ARG A 166 5.14 10.41 26.44
CA ARG A 166 5.06 11.78 26.98
C ARG A 166 4.35 12.69 26.00
N THR A 167 3.76 13.77 26.46
CA THR A 167 3.29 14.87 25.59
C THR A 167 4.46 15.77 25.22
N TYR A 168 4.33 16.52 24.13
CA TYR A 168 5.26 17.60 23.83
C TYR A 168 5.19 18.71 24.89
N SER A 169 6.34 19.27 25.29
CA SER A 169 6.42 20.36 26.27
C SER A 169 6.01 21.73 25.70
N GLY A 170 6.02 21.87 24.36
CA GLY A 170 5.91 23.16 23.68
C GLY A 170 7.24 23.85 23.39
N ASP A 171 8.36 23.30 23.85
CA ASP A 171 9.72 23.79 23.62
C ASP A 171 10.51 22.79 22.74
N PRO A 172 10.89 23.15 21.51
CA PRO A 172 11.66 22.26 20.63
C PRO A 172 13.03 21.88 21.19
N ALA A 173 13.63 22.74 22.04
CA ALA A 173 14.91 22.47 22.68
C ALA A 173 14.80 21.49 23.86
N GLN A 174 13.59 21.34 24.42
CA GLN A 174 13.28 20.43 25.54
C GLN A 174 11.96 19.70 25.30
N PRO A 175 11.89 18.80 24.29
CA PRO A 175 10.62 18.30 23.79
C PRO A 175 9.83 17.41 24.78
N LEU A 176 10.49 16.88 25.81
CA LEU A 176 9.88 15.98 26.80
C LEU A 176 8.94 16.76 27.73
N GLY A 177 7.64 16.59 27.56
CA GLY A 177 6.61 17.10 28.46
C GLY A 177 6.17 16.08 29.53
N ALA A 178 4.93 16.24 29.98
CA ALA A 178 4.31 15.38 30.99
C ALA A 178 4.05 13.96 30.46
N LEU A 179 3.89 13.00 31.37
CA LEU A 179 3.45 11.64 31.04
C LEU A 179 2.06 11.66 30.36
N ALA A 180 1.88 10.92 29.27
CA ALA A 180 0.70 11.02 28.41
C ALA A 180 -0.58 10.36 28.98
N GLY A 181 -0.44 9.53 30.00
CA GLY A 181 -1.47 8.72 30.63
C GLY A 181 -1.68 7.35 29.97
N SER A 182 -2.75 6.68 30.39
CA SER A 182 -3.21 5.42 29.80
C SER A 182 -3.93 5.62 28.47
N GLY A 183 -4.00 4.57 27.66
CA GLY A 183 -4.82 4.58 26.45
C GLY A 183 -4.07 4.98 25.17
N VAL A 184 -2.76 5.21 25.22
CA VAL A 184 -1.97 5.47 24.02
C VAL A 184 -1.59 4.15 23.37
N GLY A 185 -2.01 3.94 22.12
CA GLY A 185 -1.66 2.75 21.35
C GLY A 185 -0.19 2.79 20.91
N ILE A 186 0.56 1.73 21.20
CA ILE A 186 1.92 1.54 20.68
C ILE A 186 1.83 0.71 19.42
N VAL A 187 2.21 1.30 18.29
CA VAL A 187 2.16 0.69 16.96
C VAL A 187 3.55 0.19 16.58
N VAL A 188 3.63 -1.08 16.20
CA VAL A 188 4.85 -1.71 15.66
C VAL A 188 4.47 -2.43 14.37
N ASP A 189 5.20 -2.15 13.30
CA ASP A 189 4.94 -2.67 11.95
C ASP A 189 3.49 -2.37 11.47
N GLY A 190 3.01 -1.17 11.75
CA GLY A 190 1.67 -0.71 11.33
C GLY A 190 0.50 -1.26 12.16
N ALA A 191 0.73 -2.16 13.12
CA ALA A 191 -0.31 -2.68 14.01
C ALA A 191 -0.12 -2.21 15.46
N VAL A 192 -1.20 -1.81 16.14
CA VAL A 192 -1.17 -1.57 17.60
C VAL A 192 -0.82 -2.88 18.30
N ARG A 193 0.25 -2.90 19.10
CA ARG A 193 0.76 -4.06 19.87
C ARG A 193 0.52 -3.98 21.37
N ALA A 194 0.37 -2.77 21.89
CA ALA A 194 0.07 -2.54 23.30
C ALA A 194 -0.63 -1.20 23.47
N VAL A 195 -1.11 -0.95 24.67
CA VAL A 195 -1.69 0.33 25.09
C VAL A 195 -1.02 0.74 26.40
N THR A 196 -0.70 2.01 26.55
CA THR A 196 -0.08 2.51 27.79
C THR A 196 -1.01 2.35 29.00
N ASP A 197 -0.41 2.04 30.14
CA ASP A 197 -1.06 2.03 31.44
C ASP A 197 -1.14 3.43 32.08
N ALA A 198 -1.60 3.52 33.33
CA ALA A 198 -1.72 4.80 34.04
C ALA A 198 -0.37 5.50 34.28
N SER A 199 0.76 4.78 34.21
CA SER A 199 2.12 5.33 34.30
C SER A 199 2.66 5.79 32.93
N SER A 200 1.83 5.70 31.88
CA SER A 200 2.20 5.99 30.48
C SER A 200 3.24 5.03 29.92
N GLN A 201 3.30 3.81 30.47
CA GLN A 201 4.20 2.77 30.01
C GLN A 201 3.44 1.65 29.33
N ALA A 202 4.06 1.08 28.32
CA ALA A 202 3.62 -0.16 27.68
C ALA A 202 4.84 -1.04 27.42
N THR A 203 4.70 -2.34 27.63
CA THR A 203 5.71 -3.31 27.22
C THR A 203 5.22 -4.03 25.98
N VAL A 204 6.00 -3.97 24.90
CA VAL A 204 5.74 -4.68 23.65
C VAL A 204 6.84 -5.70 23.41
N ARG A 205 6.48 -6.86 22.86
CA ARG A 205 7.45 -7.83 22.36
C ARG A 205 7.64 -7.60 20.87
N VAL A 206 8.89 -7.42 20.47
CA VAL A 206 9.25 -7.02 19.10
C VAL A 206 10.46 -7.82 18.63
N PRO A 207 10.58 -8.11 17.32
CA PRO A 207 11.76 -8.76 16.76
C PRO A 207 13.04 -7.99 17.09
N VAL A 208 14.16 -8.71 17.29
CA VAL A 208 15.49 -8.11 17.47
C VAL A 208 16.00 -7.58 16.13
N THR A 209 15.44 -6.45 15.74
CA THR A 209 15.80 -5.68 14.56
C THR A 209 15.74 -4.20 14.93
N GLN A 210 16.15 -3.34 14.02
CA GLN A 210 15.73 -1.96 13.95
C GLN A 210 14.22 -1.94 13.78
N GLN A 211 13.57 -1.23 14.68
CA GLN A 211 12.12 -1.17 14.80
C GLN A 211 11.67 0.27 14.69
N TRP A 212 10.57 0.45 13.95
CA TRP A 212 9.83 1.71 13.87
C TRP A 212 8.65 1.61 14.79
N ILE A 213 8.61 2.51 15.77
CA ILE A 213 7.61 2.44 16.81
C ILE A 213 6.92 3.78 16.88
N ALA A 214 5.60 3.75 16.72
CA ALA A 214 4.77 4.91 16.90
C ALA A 214 3.98 4.80 18.20
N ALA A 215 3.76 5.94 18.87
CA ALA A 215 2.72 6.08 19.86
C ALA A 215 1.58 6.88 19.22
N ARG A 216 0.34 6.38 19.31
CA ARG A 216 -0.85 6.99 18.72
C ARG A 216 -1.93 7.18 19.77
N ARG A 217 -2.43 8.40 19.90
CA ARG A 217 -3.55 8.79 20.76
C ARG A 217 -4.56 9.57 19.92
N ALA A 218 -5.67 8.93 19.58
CA ALA A 218 -6.79 9.62 18.92
C ALA A 218 -7.25 10.82 19.77
N PRO A 219 -7.58 11.98 19.16
CA PRO A 219 -7.65 12.21 17.71
C PRO A 219 -6.35 12.71 17.05
N THR A 220 -5.32 13.11 17.79
CA THR A 220 -4.18 13.86 17.18
C THR A 220 -2.78 13.56 17.72
N GLY A 221 -2.65 12.78 18.79
CA GLY A 221 -1.35 12.51 19.38
C GLY A 221 -0.57 11.49 18.56
N VAL A 222 0.50 11.88 17.87
CA VAL A 222 1.44 10.96 17.23
C VAL A 222 2.84 11.22 17.76
N GLY A 223 3.61 10.16 17.97
CA GLY A 223 5.04 10.27 18.21
C GLY A 223 5.75 9.08 17.61
N LEU A 224 6.99 9.28 17.17
CA LEU A 224 7.80 8.25 16.51
C LEU A 224 9.12 8.06 17.25
N ALA A 225 9.58 6.81 17.33
CA ALA A 225 10.92 6.46 17.76
C ALA A 225 11.53 5.39 16.86
N HIS A 226 12.84 5.51 16.67
CA HIS A 226 13.65 4.59 15.87
C HIS A 226 14.65 3.96 16.81
N LEU A 227 14.59 2.63 16.93
CA LEU A 227 15.38 1.90 17.91
C LEU A 227 16.13 0.79 17.20
N VAL A 228 17.40 0.60 17.54
CA VAL A 228 18.10 -0.66 17.27
C VAL A 228 18.04 -1.50 18.54
N LEU A 229 17.41 -2.67 18.45
CA LEU A 229 17.16 -3.53 19.60
C LEU A 229 18.22 -4.62 19.72
N THR A 230 18.57 -4.98 20.95
CA THR A 230 19.58 -6.03 21.21
C THR A 230 19.06 -7.08 22.20
N PRO A 231 19.36 -8.39 22.02
CA PRO A 231 18.76 -9.49 22.80
C PRO A 231 19.02 -9.45 24.31
N ASP A 232 20.08 -8.78 24.76
CA ASP A 232 20.59 -8.90 26.13
C ASP A 232 20.63 -7.58 26.92
N LEU A 233 20.14 -6.48 26.34
CA LEU A 233 20.09 -5.18 27.02
C LEU A 233 18.65 -4.79 27.37
N PRO A 234 18.43 -4.03 28.46
CA PRO A 234 17.16 -3.37 28.67
C PRO A 234 16.85 -2.47 27.47
N ASN A 235 15.84 -2.84 26.70
CA ASN A 235 15.37 -2.03 25.59
C ASN A 235 14.26 -1.10 26.13
N ALA A 236 14.50 0.21 26.06
CA ALA A 236 13.52 1.22 26.47
C ALA A 236 13.54 2.42 25.52
N ALA A 237 12.39 3.07 25.37
CA ALA A 237 12.24 4.27 24.56
C ALA A 237 11.27 5.26 25.19
N ASP A 238 11.61 6.55 25.12
CA ASP A 238 10.66 7.63 25.35
C ASP A 238 10.12 8.08 23.98
N ILE A 239 8.79 8.13 23.84
CA ILE A 239 8.11 8.67 22.66
C ILE A 239 7.35 9.93 23.06
N VAL A 240 7.61 11.03 22.35
CA VAL A 240 6.92 12.30 22.54
C VAL A 240 5.76 12.40 21.56
N LEU A 241 4.53 12.46 22.08
CA LEU A 241 3.34 12.79 21.31
C LEU A 241 3.36 14.27 20.98
N THR A 242 3.48 14.57 19.70
CA THR A 242 3.08 15.85 19.13
C THR A 242 1.57 15.82 18.91
N ASP A 243 0.93 16.99 18.97
CA ASP A 243 -0.49 17.12 18.67
C ASP A 243 -0.75 17.46 17.20
N ASP A 244 0.27 17.29 16.36
CA ASP A 244 0.30 17.73 14.97
C ASP A 244 -0.23 16.65 14.01
N GLY A 245 -0.56 15.45 14.50
CA GLY A 245 -1.04 14.34 13.68
C GLY A 245 -2.57 14.23 13.57
N GLU A 246 -3.04 13.45 12.58
CA GLU A 246 -4.44 12.98 12.51
C GLU A 246 -4.44 11.49 12.87
N VAL A 247 -4.87 11.15 14.09
CA VAL A 247 -4.99 9.76 14.55
C VAL A 247 -6.44 9.33 14.52
N PHE A 248 -6.72 8.38 13.64
CA PHE A 248 -7.99 7.69 13.58
C PHE A 248 -7.95 6.40 14.40
N GLY A 249 -9.08 6.01 14.96
CA GLY A 249 -9.23 4.69 15.55
C GLY A 249 -9.12 3.61 14.48
N ASP A 250 -8.44 2.51 14.80
CA ASP A 250 -8.35 1.36 13.91
C ASP A 250 -9.74 0.76 13.70
N ALA A 251 -10.09 0.56 12.43
CA ALA A 251 -11.37 0.00 12.05
C ALA A 251 -11.31 -0.63 10.67
N THR A 252 -12.22 -1.54 10.41
CA THR A 252 -12.51 -2.09 9.07
C THR A 252 -13.90 -1.65 8.64
N LEU A 253 -14.06 -1.37 7.34
CA LEU A 253 -15.32 -0.95 6.73
C LEU A 253 -15.82 -2.08 5.84
N ARG A 254 -17.11 -2.40 5.97
CA ARG A 254 -17.77 -3.39 5.12
C ARG A 254 -19.12 -2.89 4.67
N PHE A 255 -19.42 -3.03 3.39
CA PHE A 255 -20.78 -2.89 2.88
C PHE A 255 -21.41 -4.25 2.62
N ASP A 256 -22.65 -4.46 3.06
CA ASP A 256 -23.33 -5.76 2.95
C ASP A 256 -23.56 -6.21 1.51
N GLN A 257 -23.69 -5.24 0.59
CA GLN A 257 -23.95 -5.46 -0.83
C GLN A 257 -22.67 -5.54 -1.67
N VAL A 258 -21.50 -5.41 -1.05
CA VAL A 258 -20.22 -5.59 -1.72
C VAL A 258 -19.75 -7.03 -1.51
N LEU A 259 -19.71 -7.78 -2.61
CA LEU A 259 -19.32 -9.19 -2.64
C LEU A 259 -18.11 -9.33 -3.56
N HIS A 260 -17.05 -9.97 -3.09
CA HIS A 260 -15.78 -10.14 -3.81
C HIS A 260 -15.21 -8.80 -4.30
N SER A 261 -15.21 -7.81 -3.40
CA SER A 261 -14.86 -6.42 -3.69
C SER A 261 -15.68 -5.81 -4.83
N THR A 262 -16.81 -6.40 -5.22
CA THR A 262 -17.64 -5.94 -6.33
C THR A 262 -18.95 -5.37 -5.79
N LEU A 263 -19.23 -4.12 -6.12
CA LEU A 263 -20.49 -3.43 -5.84
C LEU A 263 -21.42 -3.60 -7.04
N GLN A 264 -22.55 -4.27 -6.84
CA GLN A 264 -23.57 -4.40 -7.88
C GLN A 264 -24.07 -3.02 -8.34
N ARG A 265 -24.30 -2.83 -9.65
CA ARG A 265 -24.99 -1.64 -10.18
C ARG A 265 -26.42 -1.59 -9.68
N ASN A 266 -26.89 -0.41 -9.29
CA ASN A 266 -28.22 -0.20 -8.71
C ASN A 266 -28.48 -1.09 -7.48
N PRO A 267 -27.63 -1.05 -6.44
CA PRO A 267 -27.94 -1.83 -5.25
C PRO A 267 -29.25 -1.31 -4.65
N ALA A 268 -30.18 -2.19 -4.26
CA ALA A 268 -31.47 -1.75 -3.69
C ALA A 268 -31.29 -0.98 -2.37
N ALA A 269 -30.22 -1.30 -1.64
CA ALA A 269 -29.73 -0.58 -0.47
C ALA A 269 -28.20 -0.71 -0.44
N LEU A 270 -27.52 0.22 0.23
CA LEU A 270 -26.10 0.11 0.50
C LEU A 270 -25.86 0.46 1.97
N THR A 271 -25.54 -0.54 2.79
CA THR A 271 -25.36 -0.38 4.25
C THR A 271 -23.94 -0.77 4.65
N GLY A 272 -23.24 0.18 5.25
CA GLY A 272 -21.87 0.09 5.72
C GLY A 272 -21.78 -0.13 7.23
N HIS A 273 -20.86 -0.99 7.64
CA HIS A 273 -20.57 -1.31 9.04
C HIS A 273 -19.09 -1.04 9.31
N LEU A 274 -18.81 -0.38 10.45
CA LEU A 274 -17.46 -0.24 10.95
C LEU A 274 -17.25 -1.20 12.12
N THR A 275 -16.14 -1.94 12.10
CA THR A 275 -15.78 -2.87 13.17
C THR A 275 -14.36 -2.61 13.66
N LYS A 276 -14.15 -2.69 14.98
CA LYS A 276 -12.82 -2.62 15.60
C LYS A 276 -12.01 -3.88 15.28
N PRO A 277 -10.69 -3.88 15.53
CA PRO A 277 -9.86 -5.08 15.38
C PRO A 277 -10.30 -6.28 16.24
N ASP A 278 -11.01 -6.06 17.35
CA ASP A 278 -11.59 -7.16 18.15
C ASP A 278 -12.92 -7.71 17.59
N GLY A 279 -13.37 -7.21 16.43
CA GLY A 279 -14.62 -7.57 15.77
C GLY A 279 -15.85 -6.85 16.33
N SER A 280 -15.72 -6.05 17.39
CA SER A 280 -16.86 -5.32 17.96
C SER A 280 -17.33 -4.19 17.04
N PRO A 281 -18.65 -3.91 16.95
CA PRO A 281 -19.17 -2.85 16.10
C PRO A 281 -18.82 -1.47 16.65
N ILE A 282 -18.47 -0.55 15.74
CA ILE A 282 -18.28 0.86 16.05
C ILE A 282 -19.61 1.58 15.81
N ARG A 283 -20.12 2.22 16.86
CA ARG A 283 -21.34 3.01 16.77
C ARG A 283 -21.01 4.45 16.42
N LEU A 284 -21.03 4.77 15.14
CA LEU A 284 -20.89 6.16 14.72
C LEU A 284 -22.10 6.97 15.22
N THR A 285 -21.83 8.20 15.62
CA THR A 285 -22.85 9.20 15.98
C THR A 285 -22.82 10.40 15.05
N ASP A 286 -21.73 10.60 14.31
CA ASP A 286 -21.58 11.62 13.28
C ASP A 286 -20.90 11.03 12.04
N LEU A 287 -21.43 11.34 10.85
CA LEU A 287 -20.78 11.03 9.58
C LEU A 287 -20.05 12.28 9.09
N ALA A 288 -18.74 12.19 9.09
CA ALA A 288 -17.88 13.27 8.63
C ALA A 288 -17.77 13.31 7.10
N GLY A 289 -17.61 12.17 6.46
CA GLY A 289 -17.48 12.12 5.01
C GLY A 289 -17.73 10.73 4.45
N VAL A 290 -18.26 10.67 3.24
CA VAL A 290 -18.22 9.46 2.40
C VAL A 290 -17.73 9.87 1.02
N GLU A 291 -16.52 9.45 0.68
CA GLU A 291 -15.84 9.82 -0.56
C GLU A 291 -15.64 8.61 -1.45
N PHE A 292 -15.86 8.77 -2.76
CA PHE A 292 -15.29 7.89 -3.77
C PHE A 292 -13.92 8.41 -4.16
N ARG A 293 -12.93 7.52 -4.10
CA ARG A 293 -11.55 7.79 -4.51
C ARG A 293 -11.15 6.84 -5.64
N ASP A 294 -10.32 7.32 -6.54
CA ASP A 294 -9.67 6.45 -7.51
C ASP A 294 -8.52 5.65 -6.88
N ALA A 295 -7.84 4.83 -7.69
CA ALA A 295 -6.63 4.13 -7.29
C ALA A 295 -5.46 5.08 -6.92
N PHE A 296 -5.62 6.38 -7.18
CA PHE A 296 -4.68 7.44 -6.84
C PHE A 296 -5.22 8.28 -5.67
N GLU A 297 -6.07 7.77 -4.76
CA GLU A 297 -6.67 8.50 -3.62
C GLU A 297 -7.29 9.88 -3.93
N SER A 298 -7.46 10.22 -5.20
CA SER A 298 -8.06 11.48 -5.58
C SER A 298 -9.55 11.32 -5.36
N THR A 299 -10.11 12.18 -4.51
CA THR A 299 -11.56 12.26 -4.34
C THR A 299 -12.16 12.58 -5.70
N LEU A 300 -12.85 11.59 -6.27
CA LEU A 300 -13.62 11.69 -7.50
C LEU A 300 -14.97 12.35 -7.20
N TYR A 301 -15.61 11.91 -6.11
CA TYR A 301 -16.91 12.40 -5.66
C TYR A 301 -16.96 12.43 -4.13
N ASP A 302 -17.43 13.55 -3.57
CA ASP A 302 -17.96 13.57 -2.21
C ASP A 302 -19.44 13.20 -2.28
N MET A 303 -19.78 12.10 -1.61
CA MET A 303 -21.14 11.55 -1.55
C MET A 303 -21.74 11.66 -0.16
N THR A 304 -21.17 12.46 0.74
CA THR A 304 -21.60 12.50 2.15
C THR A 304 -23.11 12.72 2.28
N GLU A 305 -23.69 13.57 1.43
CA GLU A 305 -25.14 13.84 1.41
C GLU A 305 -26.01 12.64 0.97
N TRP A 306 -25.41 11.63 0.36
CA TRP A 306 -26.09 10.39 -0.05
C TRP A 306 -26.12 9.35 1.06
N PHE A 307 -25.52 9.63 2.21
CA PHE A 307 -25.45 8.69 3.32
C PHE A 307 -25.96 9.32 4.63
N THR A 308 -26.50 8.47 5.50
CA THR A 308 -26.93 8.83 6.86
C THR A 308 -26.41 7.82 7.87
N VAL A 309 -26.20 8.24 9.12
CA VAL A 309 -25.92 7.31 10.23
C VAL A 309 -27.25 6.89 10.85
N ASP A 310 -27.52 5.59 10.88
CA ASP A 310 -28.68 5.04 11.57
C ASP A 310 -28.40 4.93 13.10
N PRO A 311 -29.42 4.81 13.97
CA PRO A 311 -29.22 4.86 15.44
C PRO A 311 -28.31 3.78 16.03
N ASP A 312 -28.08 2.68 15.31
CA ASP A 312 -27.15 1.62 15.70
C ASP A 312 -25.69 1.92 15.28
N GLY A 313 -25.47 3.04 14.59
CA GLY A 313 -24.19 3.52 14.10
C GLY A 313 -23.78 3.01 12.73
N THR A 314 -24.64 2.26 12.04
CA THR A 314 -24.43 1.85 10.65
C THR A 314 -24.61 3.03 9.70
N ILE A 315 -23.97 2.96 8.53
CA ILE A 315 -24.03 4.01 7.51
C ILE A 315 -24.90 3.51 6.37
N ARG A 316 -25.99 4.21 6.06
CA ARG A 316 -26.94 3.81 5.01
C ARG A 316 -26.97 4.81 3.87
N CYS A 317 -26.82 4.33 2.64
CA CYS A 317 -27.01 5.14 1.45
C CYS A 317 -28.51 5.42 1.24
N VAL A 318 -28.89 6.70 1.24
CA VAL A 318 -30.25 7.16 0.96
C VAL A 318 -30.51 7.40 -0.53
N GLN A 319 -29.47 7.40 -1.37
CA GLN A 319 -29.57 7.58 -2.82
C GLN A 319 -28.75 6.53 -3.60
N PRO A 320 -29.03 5.22 -3.44
CA PRO A 320 -28.18 4.18 -4.04
C PRO A 320 -28.18 4.20 -5.59
N ALA A 321 -29.22 4.75 -6.22
CA ALA A 321 -29.26 4.92 -7.68
C ALA A 321 -28.26 5.97 -8.21
N ALA A 322 -27.86 6.94 -7.39
CA ALA A 322 -26.91 7.98 -7.78
C ALA A 322 -25.49 7.41 -8.01
N LEU A 323 -25.17 6.28 -7.35
CA LEU A 323 -23.89 5.57 -7.45
C LEU A 323 -23.60 5.03 -8.86
N ASN A 324 -24.60 4.92 -9.75
CA ASN A 324 -24.35 4.42 -11.11
C ASN A 324 -23.73 5.45 -12.04
N ASN A 325 -23.90 6.74 -11.73
CA ASN A 325 -23.43 7.82 -12.58
C ASN A 325 -21.98 8.22 -12.25
N THR A 326 -21.40 7.66 -11.18
CA THR A 326 -20.09 8.04 -10.64
C THR A 326 -18.92 7.21 -11.19
N THR A 327 -18.87 7.04 -12.52
CA THR A 327 -17.75 6.52 -13.36
C THR A 327 -17.35 5.03 -13.20
N ALA A 328 -16.63 4.54 -14.22
CA ALA A 328 -16.13 3.17 -14.36
C ALA A 328 -14.69 3.04 -13.82
N GLY A 329 -14.38 1.92 -13.15
CA GLY A 329 -13.02 1.58 -12.70
C GLY A 329 -12.94 1.07 -11.27
N THR A 330 -11.71 0.81 -10.82
CA THR A 330 -11.41 0.50 -9.42
C THR A 330 -11.57 1.74 -8.55
N GLN A 331 -12.41 1.65 -7.53
CA GLN A 331 -12.71 2.75 -6.64
C GLN A 331 -12.52 2.33 -5.18
N ALA A 332 -12.12 3.28 -4.35
CA ALA A 332 -12.13 3.12 -2.90
C ALA A 332 -13.24 3.98 -2.31
N ILE A 333 -14.04 3.39 -1.43
CA ILE A 333 -14.99 4.14 -0.60
C ILE A 333 -14.26 4.47 0.70
N LEU A 334 -14.06 5.76 0.94
CA LEU A 334 -13.48 6.27 2.18
C LEU A 334 -14.61 6.84 3.05
N VAL A 335 -14.74 6.31 4.25
CA VAL A 335 -15.69 6.80 5.25
C VAL A 335 -14.91 7.48 6.37
N THR A 336 -15.35 8.67 6.76
CA THR A 336 -14.87 9.36 7.96
C THR A 336 -16.04 9.63 8.89
N GLY A 337 -15.89 9.41 10.20
CA GLY A 337 -16.95 9.65 11.18
C GLY A 337 -16.44 9.71 12.61
N LEU A 338 -17.33 10.00 13.56
CA LEU A 338 -17.04 10.04 14.99
C LEU A 338 -17.96 9.07 15.74
N ASP A 339 -17.43 8.38 16.75
CA ASP A 339 -18.27 7.68 17.74
C ASP A 339 -18.74 8.61 18.87
N ALA A 340 -19.55 8.06 19.78
CA ALA A 340 -20.09 8.79 20.93
C ALA A 340 -19.01 9.31 21.91
N ALA A 341 -17.80 8.73 21.89
CA ALA A 341 -16.67 9.20 22.69
C ALA A 341 -15.89 10.32 21.97
N GLY A 342 -16.26 10.67 20.74
CA GLY A 342 -15.56 11.64 19.91
C GLY A 342 -14.32 11.05 19.23
N THR A 343 -14.15 9.72 19.22
CA THR A 343 -13.05 9.06 18.50
C THR A 343 -13.30 9.16 17.00
N PRO A 344 -12.39 9.78 16.22
CA PRO A 344 -12.52 9.82 14.78
C PRO A 344 -12.13 8.47 14.18
N TYR A 345 -12.89 8.01 13.20
CA TYR A 345 -12.55 6.86 12.36
C TYR A 345 -12.45 7.35 10.93
N ARG A 346 -11.46 6.81 10.21
CA ARG A 346 -11.28 7.02 8.78
C ARG A 346 -10.92 5.69 8.18
N VAL A 347 -11.86 5.11 7.44
CA VAL A 347 -11.78 3.71 7.02
C VAL A 347 -12.04 3.61 5.55
N ARG A 348 -11.18 2.87 4.87
CA ARG A 348 -11.22 2.65 3.44
C ARG A 348 -11.70 1.23 3.15
N MET A 349 -12.49 1.09 2.10
CA MET A 349 -12.81 -0.19 1.50
C MET A 349 -12.70 -0.08 -0.02
N THR A 350 -11.96 -0.98 -0.66
CA THR A 350 -11.91 -1.05 -2.12
C THR A 350 -13.17 -1.76 -2.63
N ALA A 351 -13.84 -1.14 -3.59
CA ALA A 351 -14.98 -1.73 -4.28
C ALA A 351 -14.91 -1.39 -5.78
N HIS A 352 -15.25 -2.36 -6.60
CA HIS A 352 -15.30 -2.21 -8.05
C HIS A 352 -16.76 -2.27 -8.47
N LEU A 353 -17.18 -1.33 -9.31
CA LEU A 353 -18.52 -1.41 -9.86
C LEU A 353 -18.62 -2.65 -10.76
N ALA A 354 -19.63 -3.47 -10.52
CA ALA A 354 -19.96 -4.61 -11.35
C ALA A 354 -20.22 -4.18 -12.81
N SER A 355 -19.93 -5.08 -13.74
CA SER A 355 -20.56 -5.12 -15.04
C SER A 355 -22.08 -5.10 -14.85
N GLY A 356 -22.81 -4.57 -15.83
CA GLY A 356 -24.28 -4.58 -15.75
C GLY A 356 -24.89 -5.99 -15.82
N MET A 357 -24.09 -7.00 -16.17
CA MET A 357 -24.54 -8.33 -16.59
C MET A 357 -23.54 -9.41 -16.13
N PRO A 358 -24.00 -10.61 -15.74
CA PRO A 358 -23.10 -11.74 -15.51
C PRO A 358 -22.46 -12.19 -16.83
N LEU A 359 -21.26 -12.77 -16.76
CA LEU A 359 -20.59 -13.32 -17.94
C LEU A 359 -21.13 -14.73 -18.21
N VAL A 360 -21.89 -14.86 -19.32
CA VAL A 360 -22.45 -16.13 -19.79
C VAL A 360 -21.67 -16.61 -21.01
N SER A 361 -21.20 -17.86 -20.95
CA SER A 361 -20.47 -18.51 -22.05
C SER A 361 -20.53 -20.03 -21.88
N SER A 362 -19.81 -20.76 -22.73
CA SER A 362 -19.70 -22.22 -22.70
C SER A 362 -18.28 -22.66 -23.04
N LEU A 363 -17.83 -23.79 -22.50
CA LEU A 363 -16.63 -24.45 -22.99
C LEU A 363 -16.94 -25.24 -24.28
N ALA A 364 -16.01 -25.23 -25.24
CA ALA A 364 -16.06 -26.07 -26.42
C ALA A 364 -15.03 -27.20 -26.33
N ARG A 365 -15.39 -28.37 -26.86
CA ARG A 365 -14.56 -29.58 -26.84
C ARG A 365 -13.37 -29.42 -27.78
N PRO A 366 -12.14 -29.79 -27.39
CA PRO A 366 -10.98 -29.77 -28.28
C PRO A 366 -11.24 -30.65 -29.51
N PRO A 367 -10.81 -30.25 -30.73
CA PRO A 367 -10.89 -31.09 -31.92
C PRO A 367 -10.26 -32.48 -31.75
N SER A 368 -9.20 -32.59 -30.92
CA SER A 368 -8.53 -33.84 -30.59
C SER A 368 -9.28 -34.75 -29.62
N GLU A 369 -10.29 -34.24 -28.91
CA GLU A 369 -11.12 -35.03 -27.98
C GLU A 369 -12.60 -34.57 -28.06
N PRO A 370 -13.28 -34.84 -29.20
CA PRO A 370 -14.65 -34.38 -29.43
C PRO A 370 -15.69 -35.08 -28.52
N GLY A 371 -15.28 -36.12 -27.78
CA GLY A 371 -16.12 -36.84 -26.81
C GLY A 371 -15.94 -36.40 -25.36
N MET A 372 -15.25 -35.28 -25.10
CA MET A 372 -15.03 -34.77 -23.75
C MET A 372 -16.33 -34.47 -23.01
N ASP A 373 -16.44 -34.98 -21.77
CA ASP A 373 -17.46 -34.52 -20.84
C ASP A 373 -17.10 -33.11 -20.37
N LEU A 374 -18.02 -32.19 -20.55
CA LEU A 374 -17.84 -30.80 -20.18
C LEU A 374 -18.48 -30.48 -18.84
N GLY A 375 -19.20 -31.40 -18.19
CA GLY A 375 -19.82 -31.19 -16.89
C GLY A 375 -18.81 -31.08 -15.74
N GLY A 376 -19.03 -30.13 -14.83
CA GLY A 376 -18.25 -30.02 -13.60
C GLY A 376 -16.83 -29.46 -13.76
N ILE A 377 -16.49 -28.91 -14.93
CA ILE A 377 -15.21 -28.22 -15.15
C ILE A 377 -15.27 -26.86 -14.47
N THR A 378 -14.30 -26.59 -13.58
CA THR A 378 -14.21 -25.31 -12.89
C THR A 378 -13.72 -24.24 -13.86
N VAL A 379 -14.48 -23.14 -13.93
CA VAL A 379 -14.15 -21.95 -14.71
C VAL A 379 -13.88 -20.80 -13.74
N VAL A 380 -12.74 -20.14 -13.91
CA VAL A 380 -12.30 -19.02 -13.06
C VAL A 380 -12.27 -17.75 -13.90
N GLY A 381 -12.97 -16.72 -13.48
CA GLY A 381 -12.92 -15.38 -14.06
C GLY A 381 -12.19 -14.42 -13.12
N ARG A 382 -11.06 -13.88 -13.57
CA ARG A 382 -10.26 -12.89 -12.85
C ARG A 382 -10.29 -11.56 -13.55
N SER A 383 -10.86 -10.54 -12.92
CA SER A 383 -10.74 -9.17 -13.44
C SER A 383 -9.28 -8.76 -13.42
N LEU A 384 -8.75 -8.36 -14.58
CA LEU A 384 -7.38 -7.88 -14.67
C LEU A 384 -7.21 -6.56 -13.92
N LEU A 385 -8.23 -5.70 -13.91
CA LEU A 385 -8.17 -4.37 -13.29
C LEU A 385 -8.35 -4.44 -11.77
N ALA A 386 -9.29 -5.26 -11.33
CA ALA A 386 -9.71 -5.30 -9.95
C ALA A 386 -8.98 -6.37 -9.13
N GLY A 387 -8.39 -7.36 -9.79
CA GLY A 387 -7.93 -8.58 -9.12
C GLY A 387 -9.06 -9.43 -8.54
N ALA A 388 -10.33 -9.01 -8.68
CA ALA A 388 -11.47 -9.78 -8.22
C ALA A 388 -11.54 -11.11 -8.97
N VAL A 389 -11.68 -12.20 -8.21
CA VAL A 389 -11.78 -13.55 -8.76
C VAL A 389 -13.16 -14.12 -8.46
N GLN A 390 -13.78 -14.66 -9.51
CA GLN A 390 -15.01 -15.42 -9.45
C GLN A 390 -14.74 -16.81 -10.00
N SER A 391 -15.46 -17.82 -9.52
CA SER A 391 -15.44 -19.15 -10.11
C SER A 391 -16.84 -19.72 -10.24
N THR A 392 -16.99 -20.67 -11.14
CA THR A 392 -18.24 -21.40 -11.39
C THR A 392 -17.89 -22.78 -11.95
N VAL A 393 -18.89 -23.63 -12.16
CA VAL A 393 -18.73 -24.84 -12.97
C VAL A 393 -19.67 -24.85 -14.15
N THR A 394 -19.18 -25.51 -15.18
CA THR A 394 -19.96 -25.89 -16.34
C THR A 394 -21.04 -26.92 -16.01
N ASP A 395 -22.19 -26.79 -16.68
CA ASP A 395 -23.18 -27.85 -16.79
C ASP A 395 -22.71 -28.97 -17.74
N ALA A 396 -23.50 -30.03 -17.92
CA ALA A 396 -23.18 -31.15 -18.80
C ALA A 396 -22.94 -30.75 -20.29
N ASN A 397 -23.41 -29.57 -20.70
CA ASN A 397 -23.20 -29.03 -22.05
C ASN A 397 -21.99 -28.11 -22.13
N GLY A 398 -21.30 -27.85 -21.02
CA GLY A 398 -20.20 -26.90 -20.95
C GLY A 398 -20.64 -25.47 -20.66
N ASN A 399 -21.93 -25.19 -20.46
CA ASN A 399 -22.40 -23.83 -20.21
C ASN A 399 -22.04 -23.40 -18.80
N PHE A 400 -21.61 -22.15 -18.65
CA PHE A 400 -21.33 -21.56 -17.36
C PHE A 400 -21.82 -20.12 -17.28
N THR A 401 -21.97 -19.65 -16.04
CA THR A 401 -22.25 -18.25 -15.74
C THR A 401 -21.35 -17.84 -14.60
N LEU A 402 -20.45 -16.91 -14.88
CA LEU A 402 -19.71 -16.22 -13.84
C LEU A 402 -20.63 -15.12 -13.28
N PRO A 403 -20.69 -14.95 -11.94
CA PRO A 403 -21.40 -13.84 -11.32
C PRO A 403 -20.96 -12.47 -11.86
N LEU A 404 -21.62 -11.41 -11.38
CA LEU A 404 -21.22 -10.04 -11.68
C LEU A 404 -19.73 -9.83 -11.39
N LEU A 405 -18.98 -9.55 -12.44
CA LEU A 405 -17.54 -9.26 -12.41
C LEU A 405 -17.36 -7.74 -12.45
N PRO A 406 -16.26 -7.18 -11.94
CA PRO A 406 -15.93 -5.78 -12.17
C PRO A 406 -15.90 -5.43 -13.66
N SER A 407 -16.33 -4.21 -14.01
CA SER A 407 -16.21 -3.69 -15.38
C SER A 407 -14.77 -3.75 -15.89
N GLY A 408 -14.61 -4.02 -17.19
CA GLY A 408 -13.32 -4.19 -17.88
C GLY A 408 -12.88 -5.64 -18.07
N LEU A 409 -11.72 -5.83 -18.71
CA LEU A 409 -11.23 -7.15 -19.14
C LEU A 409 -11.07 -8.16 -17.99
N VAL A 410 -11.62 -9.34 -18.23
CA VAL A 410 -11.59 -10.51 -17.35
C VAL A 410 -10.82 -11.63 -18.03
N ARG A 411 -9.83 -12.17 -17.33
CA ARG A 411 -9.16 -13.42 -17.68
C ARG A 411 -10.02 -14.59 -17.25
N VAL A 412 -10.54 -15.34 -18.21
CA VAL A 412 -11.30 -16.58 -17.97
C VAL A 412 -10.39 -17.77 -18.21
N THR A 413 -10.23 -18.62 -17.22
CA THR A 413 -9.45 -19.86 -17.32
C THR A 413 -10.30 -21.08 -16.95
N ALA A 414 -10.02 -22.21 -17.59
CA ALA A 414 -10.49 -23.51 -17.15
C ALA A 414 -9.43 -24.57 -17.47
N THR A 415 -9.34 -25.62 -16.67
CA THR A 415 -8.44 -26.75 -16.91
C THR A 415 -9.12 -28.04 -16.49
N VAL A 416 -8.96 -29.09 -17.31
CA VAL A 416 -9.47 -30.44 -17.04
C VAL A 416 -8.41 -31.47 -17.43
N GLU A 417 -8.25 -32.51 -16.63
CA GLU A 417 -7.37 -33.65 -16.94
C GLU A 417 -8.21 -34.85 -17.37
N ARG A 418 -7.82 -35.51 -18.45
CA ARG A 418 -8.44 -36.76 -18.93
C ARG A 418 -7.38 -37.69 -19.50
N ALA A 419 -7.31 -38.90 -18.96
CA ALA A 419 -6.35 -39.93 -19.38
C ALA A 419 -4.89 -39.43 -19.39
N GLY A 420 -4.50 -38.65 -18.38
CA GLY A 420 -3.14 -38.09 -18.25
C GLY A 420 -2.83 -36.92 -19.20
N ARG A 421 -3.83 -36.40 -19.92
CA ARG A 421 -3.72 -35.19 -20.74
C ARG A 421 -4.51 -34.05 -20.10
N HIS A 422 -3.90 -32.89 -20.05
CA HIS A 422 -4.53 -31.66 -19.63
C HIS A 422 -5.05 -30.90 -20.84
N TYR A 423 -6.25 -30.35 -20.66
CA TYR A 423 -6.88 -29.46 -21.61
C TYR A 423 -7.19 -28.17 -20.87
N SER A 424 -6.76 -27.05 -21.45
CA SER A 424 -6.93 -25.76 -20.83
C SER A 424 -7.50 -24.74 -21.81
N VAL A 425 -8.12 -23.70 -21.26
CA VAL A 425 -8.48 -22.50 -22.01
C VAL A 425 -8.09 -21.28 -21.19
N LEU A 426 -7.61 -20.26 -21.89
CA LEU A 426 -7.45 -18.91 -21.39
C LEU A 426 -8.09 -17.98 -22.41
N ALA A 427 -9.02 -17.15 -21.96
CA ALA A 427 -9.65 -16.13 -22.78
C ALA A 427 -9.64 -14.79 -22.05
N LEU A 428 -9.48 -13.72 -22.80
CA LEU A 428 -9.65 -12.37 -22.30
C LEU A 428 -11.00 -11.88 -22.80
N VAL A 429 -11.94 -11.69 -21.87
CA VAL A 429 -13.32 -11.33 -22.17
C VAL A 429 -13.62 -9.99 -21.54
N ASP A 430 -14.17 -9.05 -22.31
CA ASP A 430 -14.75 -7.83 -21.76
C ASP A 430 -16.25 -8.06 -21.51
N PRO A 431 -16.68 -8.22 -20.24
CA PRO A 431 -18.06 -8.50 -19.88
C PRO A 431 -19.01 -7.35 -20.24
N ASP A 432 -18.49 -6.14 -20.49
CA ASP A 432 -19.31 -4.99 -20.90
C ASP A 432 -19.55 -4.96 -22.42
N SER A 433 -18.71 -5.64 -23.22
CA SER A 433 -18.79 -5.61 -24.69
C SER A 433 -19.64 -6.73 -25.31
N SER A 434 -19.86 -7.85 -24.62
CA SER A 434 -20.58 -9.01 -25.16
C SER A 434 -21.59 -9.58 -24.16
N ARG A 435 -22.85 -9.73 -24.58
CA ARG A 435 -23.91 -10.37 -23.76
C ARG A 435 -23.75 -11.90 -23.67
N THR A 436 -23.04 -12.48 -24.62
CA THR A 436 -22.69 -13.89 -24.72
C THR A 436 -21.30 -13.95 -25.31
N ALA A 437 -20.31 -14.41 -24.54
CA ALA A 437 -18.99 -14.66 -25.12
C ALA A 437 -19.06 -15.91 -25.99
N GLU A 438 -18.27 -15.93 -27.07
CA GLU A 438 -18.14 -17.11 -27.92
C GLU A 438 -17.72 -18.33 -27.08
N PRO A 439 -18.06 -19.56 -27.52
CA PRO A 439 -17.61 -20.76 -26.84
C PRO A 439 -16.08 -20.77 -26.67
N LEU A 440 -15.62 -20.95 -25.44
CA LEU A 440 -14.21 -20.98 -25.08
C LEU A 440 -13.64 -22.36 -25.39
N GLN A 441 -12.86 -22.44 -26.45
CA GLN A 441 -12.27 -23.68 -26.96
C GLN A 441 -11.19 -24.20 -26.02
N LEU A 442 -11.42 -25.37 -25.39
CA LEU A 442 -10.38 -26.11 -24.71
C LEU A 442 -9.32 -26.57 -25.72
N ARG A 443 -8.05 -26.46 -25.35
CA ARG A 443 -6.89 -26.89 -26.15
C ARG A 443 -6.06 -27.87 -25.36
N GLY A 444 -5.70 -28.99 -25.98
CA GLY A 444 -4.71 -29.92 -25.47
C GLY A 444 -3.44 -29.88 -26.32
N THR A 445 -2.56 -30.85 -26.08
CA THR A 445 -1.28 -31.01 -26.78
C THR A 445 -1.39 -30.93 -28.31
N ALA A 446 -2.36 -31.61 -28.90
CA ALA A 446 -2.52 -31.65 -30.36
C ALA A 446 -2.85 -30.27 -30.96
N GLU A 447 -3.72 -29.48 -30.30
CA GLU A 447 -4.06 -28.12 -30.72
C GLU A 447 -2.91 -27.13 -30.49
N LEU A 448 -2.02 -27.41 -29.54
CA LEU A 448 -0.81 -26.62 -29.32
C LEU A 448 0.23 -26.91 -30.40
N HIS A 449 0.50 -28.17 -30.71
CA HIS A 449 1.42 -28.54 -31.80
C HIS A 449 0.95 -28.07 -33.18
N ALA A 450 -0.36 -28.13 -33.45
CA ALA A 450 -0.91 -27.64 -34.71
C ALA A 450 -0.67 -26.13 -34.92
N ALA A 451 -0.38 -25.38 -33.84
CA ALA A 451 -0.07 -23.95 -33.90
C ALA A 451 1.43 -23.64 -34.05
N LEU A 452 2.31 -24.65 -33.96
CA LEU A 452 3.76 -24.47 -34.11
C LEU A 452 4.12 -24.10 -35.56
N PRO A 453 5.15 -23.28 -35.78
CA PRO A 453 5.67 -23.01 -37.11
C PRO A 453 6.18 -24.32 -37.76
N ALA A 454 6.07 -24.41 -39.08
CA ALA A 454 6.44 -25.61 -39.84
C ALA A 454 7.94 -25.94 -39.80
N THR A 455 8.79 -25.02 -39.33
CA THR A 455 10.23 -25.24 -39.18
C THR A 455 10.51 -25.76 -37.77
N PRO A 456 10.95 -27.02 -37.61
CA PRO A 456 11.30 -27.56 -36.30
C PRO A 456 12.52 -26.81 -35.73
N ALA A 457 12.48 -26.54 -34.42
CA ALA A 457 13.65 -26.05 -33.69
C ALA A 457 14.79 -27.08 -33.80
N ASP A 458 16.03 -26.62 -33.94
CA ASP A 458 17.19 -27.50 -33.88
C ASP A 458 17.24 -28.11 -32.48
N PRO A 459 17.23 -29.45 -32.31
CA PRO A 459 17.31 -30.08 -31.00
C PRO A 459 18.64 -29.81 -30.26
N ALA A 460 19.66 -29.29 -30.96
CA ALA A 460 20.87 -28.76 -30.32
C ALA A 460 20.68 -27.36 -29.72
N ASP A 461 19.62 -26.65 -30.09
CA ASP A 461 19.35 -25.31 -29.59
C ASP A 461 18.86 -25.40 -28.15
N ARG A 462 19.60 -24.74 -27.26
CA ARG A 462 19.30 -24.71 -25.82
C ARG A 462 18.37 -23.57 -25.46
N ARG A 463 17.83 -22.89 -26.46
CA ARG A 463 16.97 -21.71 -26.35
C ARG A 463 15.94 -21.71 -27.48
N VAL A 464 14.76 -21.19 -27.21
CA VAL A 464 13.80 -20.78 -28.24
C VAL A 464 13.32 -19.37 -27.96
N ASP A 465 13.11 -18.58 -29.00
CA ASP A 465 12.60 -17.21 -28.93
C ASP A 465 11.31 -17.09 -29.73
N VAL A 466 10.36 -16.31 -29.22
CA VAL A 466 9.08 -16.03 -29.88
C VAL A 466 8.74 -14.56 -29.70
N GLU A 467 8.37 -13.90 -30.79
CA GLU A 467 7.88 -12.52 -30.76
C GLU A 467 6.48 -12.45 -31.37
N ALA A 468 5.53 -11.90 -30.63
CA ALA A 468 4.22 -11.51 -31.14
C ALA A 468 4.18 -9.99 -31.29
N GLU A 469 3.74 -9.51 -32.44
CA GLU A 469 3.53 -8.09 -32.70
C GLU A 469 2.05 -7.86 -33.08
N SER A 470 1.46 -6.83 -32.49
CA SER A 470 0.10 -6.42 -32.82
C SER A 470 0.09 -5.45 -34.01
N VAL A 471 -0.37 -5.91 -35.18
CA VAL A 471 -0.42 -5.06 -36.39
C VAL A 471 -1.84 -4.56 -36.68
N ASP A 472 -2.87 -5.34 -36.32
CA ASP A 472 -4.29 -5.07 -36.58
C ASP A 472 -5.17 -5.43 -35.38
N ALA A 473 -6.44 -4.98 -35.40
CA ALA A 473 -7.43 -5.38 -34.42
C ALA A 473 -7.64 -6.91 -34.44
N GLY A 474 -7.46 -7.55 -33.29
CA GLY A 474 -7.52 -9.01 -33.18
C GLY A 474 -6.53 -9.55 -32.16
N THR A 475 -6.36 -10.87 -32.13
CA THR A 475 -5.36 -11.53 -31.30
C THR A 475 -4.29 -12.17 -32.19
N THR A 476 -3.04 -11.72 -32.05
CA THR A 476 -1.87 -12.39 -32.64
C THR A 476 -1.36 -13.40 -31.63
N VAL A 477 -1.21 -14.66 -32.05
CA VAL A 477 -0.59 -15.72 -31.23
C VAL A 477 0.59 -16.31 -31.98
N ARG A 478 1.67 -16.60 -31.25
CA ARG A 478 2.87 -17.26 -31.74
C ARG A 478 3.29 -18.34 -30.75
N THR A 479 3.84 -19.43 -31.28
CA THR A 479 4.30 -20.55 -30.45
C THR A 479 5.67 -21.05 -30.90
N ALA A 480 6.43 -21.60 -29.96
CA ALA A 480 7.64 -22.38 -30.23
C ALA A 480 7.75 -23.54 -29.25
N ALA A 481 8.53 -24.57 -29.61
CA ALA A 481 8.75 -25.75 -28.79
C ALA A 481 10.25 -25.88 -28.45
N LEU A 482 10.56 -26.08 -27.17
CA LEU A 482 11.91 -26.35 -26.67
C LEU A 482 12.01 -27.83 -26.29
N ALA A 483 12.96 -28.55 -26.90
CA ALA A 483 13.32 -29.89 -26.45
C ALA A 483 14.07 -29.80 -25.12
N VAL A 484 13.66 -30.60 -24.13
CA VAL A 484 14.23 -30.56 -22.77
C VAL A 484 14.79 -31.94 -22.42
N PRO A 485 16.12 -32.09 -22.27
CA PRO A 485 16.72 -33.39 -21.97
C PRO A 485 16.17 -34.03 -20.69
N ARG A 486 16.08 -35.35 -20.67
CA ARG A 486 15.70 -36.13 -19.50
C ARG A 486 16.49 -35.73 -18.26
N GLY A 487 15.80 -35.60 -17.13
CA GLY A 487 16.37 -35.25 -15.84
C GLY A 487 16.59 -33.75 -15.64
N THR A 488 16.21 -32.91 -16.60
CA THR A 488 16.24 -31.46 -16.42
C THR A 488 15.21 -31.04 -15.38
N ALA A 489 15.67 -30.55 -14.23
CA ALA A 489 14.75 -30.15 -13.16
C ALA A 489 14.04 -28.82 -13.43
N ALA A 490 14.67 -27.89 -14.17
CA ALA A 490 14.12 -26.56 -14.36
C ALA A 490 14.59 -25.91 -15.67
N VAL A 491 13.79 -24.97 -16.18
CA VAL A 491 14.13 -24.09 -17.32
C VAL A 491 13.87 -22.63 -16.98
N THR A 492 14.50 -21.70 -17.69
CA THR A 492 14.23 -20.26 -17.51
C THR A 492 13.35 -19.73 -18.63
N LEU A 493 12.22 -19.12 -18.26
CA LEU A 493 11.40 -18.25 -19.10
C LEU A 493 11.87 -16.81 -18.93
N ALA A 494 12.06 -16.09 -20.03
CA ALA A 494 12.27 -14.65 -20.01
C ALA A 494 11.33 -13.97 -21.00
N TYR A 495 10.72 -12.83 -20.67
CA TYR A 495 9.90 -12.06 -21.61
C TYR A 495 9.98 -10.56 -21.38
N GLU A 496 9.82 -9.78 -22.45
CA GLU A 496 9.82 -8.33 -22.47
C GLU A 496 8.72 -7.84 -23.41
N ALA A 497 7.89 -6.91 -22.93
CA ALA A 497 6.94 -6.21 -23.79
C ALA A 497 7.50 -4.83 -24.18
N THR A 498 7.31 -4.43 -25.43
CA THR A 498 7.72 -3.15 -26.02
C THR A 498 6.50 -2.39 -26.56
N ARG A 499 6.48 -1.06 -26.44
CA ARG A 499 5.53 -0.17 -27.15
C ARG A 499 6.29 0.64 -28.19
N LEU A 500 5.66 0.80 -29.34
CA LEU A 500 6.29 1.56 -30.44
C LEU A 500 6.03 3.08 -30.35
N TYR A 501 5.02 3.55 -29.61
CA TYR A 501 4.73 4.99 -29.44
C TYR A 501 4.13 5.39 -28.07
N GLY A 502 4.46 6.59 -27.61
CA GLY A 502 4.25 7.14 -26.26
C GLY A 502 2.80 7.42 -25.81
N GLY A 503 1.81 6.65 -26.25
CA GLY A 503 0.45 6.75 -25.72
C GLY A 503 -0.48 5.65 -26.22
N GLN A 504 -0.38 4.43 -25.70
CA GLN A 504 -1.31 3.37 -26.08
C GLN A 504 -2.77 3.69 -25.73
N PRO A 505 -3.74 3.20 -26.51
CA PRO A 505 -5.10 3.02 -26.02
C PRO A 505 -5.05 2.04 -24.82
N PRO A 506 -5.71 2.37 -23.70
CA PRO A 506 -5.55 1.66 -22.42
C PRO A 506 -6.09 0.22 -22.40
N ASN A 507 -6.36 -0.42 -23.55
CA ASN A 507 -7.16 -1.64 -23.66
C ASN A 507 -6.44 -2.84 -24.31
N ASP A 508 -5.26 -2.66 -24.88
CA ASP A 508 -4.52 -3.78 -25.47
C ASP A 508 -4.09 -4.75 -24.36
N THR A 509 -3.85 -6.02 -24.69
CA THR A 509 -3.39 -7.01 -23.72
C THR A 509 -2.31 -7.88 -24.33
N TYR A 510 -1.45 -8.43 -23.49
CA TYR A 510 -0.47 -9.43 -23.88
C TYR A 510 -0.49 -10.59 -22.90
N PHE A 511 -0.05 -11.76 -23.34
CA PHE A 511 0.06 -12.95 -22.49
C PHE A 511 1.25 -13.81 -22.88
N VAL A 512 1.80 -14.52 -21.89
CA VAL A 512 2.87 -15.52 -22.02
C VAL A 512 2.41 -16.79 -21.34
N ARG A 513 2.58 -17.95 -22.00
CA ARG A 513 2.18 -19.25 -21.49
C ARG A 513 3.26 -20.28 -21.79
N VAL A 514 3.46 -21.20 -20.85
CA VAL A 514 4.36 -22.35 -21.03
C VAL A 514 3.60 -23.61 -20.66
N TYR A 515 3.64 -24.59 -21.56
CA TYR A 515 3.00 -25.89 -21.38
C TYR A 515 4.05 -26.99 -21.38
N ASP A 516 3.77 -28.06 -20.65
CA ASP A 516 4.37 -29.36 -20.93
C ASP A 516 3.81 -29.86 -22.27
N GLY A 517 4.70 -30.00 -23.26
CA GLY A 517 4.37 -30.43 -24.61
C GLY A 517 3.82 -31.84 -24.69
N HIS A 518 4.06 -32.72 -23.71
CA HIS A 518 3.49 -34.07 -23.72
C HIS A 518 2.11 -34.10 -23.10
N SER A 519 1.98 -33.61 -21.86
CA SER A 519 0.73 -33.68 -21.10
C SER A 519 -0.24 -32.56 -21.43
N GLY A 520 0.21 -31.43 -21.99
CA GLY A 520 -0.58 -30.21 -22.15
C GLY A 520 -0.78 -29.42 -20.85
N LYS A 521 -0.12 -29.83 -19.76
CA LYS A 521 -0.22 -29.16 -18.45
C LYS A 521 0.33 -27.74 -18.56
N VAL A 522 -0.42 -26.76 -18.08
CA VAL A 522 0.07 -25.38 -17.94
C VAL A 522 1.10 -25.32 -16.82
N LEU A 523 2.32 -24.93 -17.17
CA LEU A 523 3.43 -24.73 -16.22
C LEU A 523 3.57 -23.26 -15.83
N PHE A 524 3.21 -22.34 -16.73
CA PHE A 524 3.22 -20.91 -16.49
C PHE A 524 2.12 -20.22 -17.29
N THR A 525 1.48 -19.21 -16.70
CA THR A 525 0.59 -18.30 -17.43
C THR A 525 0.64 -16.91 -16.85
N GLU A 526 0.80 -15.92 -17.72
CA GLU A 526 0.67 -14.52 -17.38
C GLU A 526 -0.14 -13.81 -18.47
N ALA A 527 -1.05 -12.92 -18.08
CA ALA A 527 -1.80 -12.07 -19.00
C ALA A 527 -1.99 -10.68 -18.40
N ARG A 528 -1.69 -9.63 -19.16
CA ARG A 528 -1.70 -8.24 -18.69
C ARG A 528 -2.41 -7.34 -19.68
N ARG A 529 -3.00 -6.26 -19.15
CA ARG A 529 -3.56 -5.17 -19.94
C ARG A 529 -2.57 -4.02 -20.01
N ASN A 530 -2.32 -3.57 -21.23
CA ASN A 530 -1.51 -2.41 -21.55
C ASN A 530 -2.13 -1.15 -20.91
N GLY A 531 -1.32 -0.45 -20.12
CA GLY A 531 -1.76 0.79 -19.47
C GLY A 531 -2.60 0.60 -18.22
N GLN A 532 -2.82 -0.64 -17.74
CA GLN A 532 -3.39 -0.79 -16.41
C GLN A 532 -2.48 -0.19 -15.34
N PRO A 533 -3.07 0.35 -14.25
CA PRO A 533 -2.30 0.85 -13.12
C PRO A 533 -1.46 -0.27 -12.50
N ARG A 534 -0.23 -0.39 -13.01
CA ARG A 534 1.01 -0.84 -12.37
C ARG A 534 0.81 -1.90 -11.28
N ALA A 535 0.53 -3.14 -11.69
CA ALA A 535 1.01 -4.28 -10.89
C ALA A 535 2.52 -4.09 -10.70
N VAL A 536 3.02 -4.43 -9.51
CA VAL A 536 4.38 -4.12 -9.04
C VAL A 536 5.47 -4.62 -10.00
N ASP A 537 5.17 -5.62 -10.85
CA ASP A 537 6.19 -6.33 -11.61
C ASP A 537 6.40 -5.89 -13.07
N THR A 538 5.50 -5.09 -13.68
CA THR A 538 5.76 -4.52 -15.02
C THR A 538 5.52 -3.03 -14.99
N GLN A 539 6.60 -2.26 -14.99
CA GLN A 539 6.53 -0.87 -15.36
C GLN A 539 7.22 -0.65 -16.67
N TRP A 540 6.52 0.09 -17.52
CA TRP A 540 7.05 0.57 -18.77
C TRP A 540 8.09 1.64 -18.47
N GLY A 541 9.33 1.37 -18.86
CA GLY A 541 10.37 2.37 -18.98
C GLY A 541 10.00 3.42 -20.02
N ARG A 542 10.72 4.53 -20.03
CA ARG A 542 10.56 5.60 -21.03
C ARG A 542 10.97 5.14 -22.44
N ASP A 543 11.83 4.14 -22.52
CA ASP A 543 12.15 3.39 -23.74
C ASP A 543 10.99 2.53 -24.25
N ASN A 544 9.83 2.64 -23.58
CA ASN A 544 8.63 1.88 -23.85
C ASN A 544 8.81 0.37 -23.68
N ARG A 545 9.72 -0.09 -22.84
CA ARG A 545 9.91 -1.51 -22.55
C ARG A 545 9.54 -1.83 -21.11
N THR A 546 9.09 -3.04 -20.83
CA THR A 546 8.89 -3.49 -19.44
C THR A 546 10.20 -3.81 -18.72
N GLY A 547 11.32 -3.85 -19.45
CA GLY A 547 12.49 -4.65 -19.07
C GLY A 547 12.20 -6.14 -19.23
N THR A 548 13.26 -6.94 -19.12
CA THR A 548 13.16 -8.40 -19.16
C THR A 548 12.64 -8.92 -17.81
N ILE A 549 11.63 -9.77 -17.87
CA ILE A 549 11.02 -10.45 -16.73
C ILE A 549 11.35 -11.92 -16.83
N GLU A 550 11.89 -12.49 -15.77
CA GLU A 550 12.40 -13.86 -15.77
C GLU A 550 11.70 -14.72 -14.72
N HIS A 551 11.45 -15.98 -15.06
CA HIS A 551 10.91 -17.00 -14.18
C HIS A 551 11.65 -18.32 -14.43
N GLU A 552 12.14 -18.99 -13.40
CA GLU A 552 12.51 -20.39 -13.51
C GLU A 552 11.30 -21.28 -13.21
N LEU A 553 11.04 -22.22 -14.13
CA LEU A 553 9.92 -23.15 -14.13
C LEU A 553 10.42 -24.54 -13.75
N ASP A 554 9.77 -25.19 -12.77
CA ASP A 554 10.01 -26.59 -12.43
C ASP A 554 9.44 -27.50 -13.53
N VAL A 555 10.32 -28.28 -14.14
CA VAL A 555 9.99 -29.25 -15.19
C VAL A 555 10.48 -30.66 -14.87
N ALA A 556 10.88 -30.91 -13.61
CA ALA A 556 11.42 -32.20 -13.18
C ALA A 556 10.44 -33.35 -13.46
N ALA A 557 9.16 -33.12 -13.19
CA ALA A 557 8.12 -34.11 -13.45
C ALA A 557 7.93 -34.39 -14.95
N ALA A 558 8.05 -33.36 -15.80
CA ALA A 558 7.88 -33.49 -17.25
C ALA A 558 9.06 -34.19 -17.94
N THR A 559 10.22 -34.27 -17.28
CA THR A 559 11.46 -34.81 -17.85
C THR A 559 12.02 -36.02 -17.08
N ALA A 560 11.29 -36.57 -16.11
CA ALA A 560 11.79 -37.64 -15.24
C ALA A 560 12.12 -38.94 -16.03
N ASP A 561 11.24 -39.32 -16.94
CA ASP A 561 11.26 -40.64 -17.58
C ASP A 561 11.80 -40.62 -19.02
N ALA A 562 11.73 -39.48 -19.71
CA ALA A 562 12.18 -39.29 -21.07
C ALA A 562 12.59 -37.83 -21.31
N ASP A 563 13.13 -37.54 -22.50
CA ASP A 563 13.26 -36.16 -22.96
C ASP A 563 11.86 -35.53 -23.01
N GLY A 564 11.73 -34.38 -22.36
CA GLY A 564 10.51 -33.57 -22.37
C GLY A 564 10.49 -32.60 -23.54
N GLU A 565 9.35 -31.95 -23.70
CA GLU A 565 9.17 -30.83 -24.62
C GLU A 565 8.36 -29.76 -23.89
N LEU A 566 8.70 -28.50 -24.09
CA LEU A 566 7.93 -27.38 -23.57
C LEU A 566 7.44 -26.51 -24.72
N ILE A 567 6.18 -26.11 -24.66
CA ILE A 567 5.60 -25.21 -25.66
C ILE A 567 5.48 -23.81 -25.05
N LEU A 568 6.22 -22.85 -25.60
CA LEU A 568 6.09 -21.43 -25.31
C LEU A 568 5.02 -20.84 -26.24
N GLU A 569 4.02 -20.18 -25.67
CA GLU A 569 2.99 -19.45 -26.40
C GLU A 569 2.94 -18.00 -25.93
N VAL A 570 3.11 -17.07 -26.86
CA VAL A 570 2.94 -15.64 -26.61
C VAL A 570 1.84 -15.09 -27.49
N GLY A 571 1.12 -14.11 -26.98
CA GLY A 571 0.18 -13.39 -27.81
C GLY A 571 -0.15 -12.02 -27.31
N GLU A 572 -0.70 -11.24 -28.22
CA GLU A 572 -1.18 -9.89 -27.99
C GLU A 572 -2.57 -9.75 -28.57
N THR A 573 -3.47 -9.09 -27.85
CA THR A 573 -4.81 -8.74 -28.30
C THR A 573 -4.95 -7.22 -28.33
N THR A 574 -5.23 -6.68 -29.51
CA THR A 574 -5.51 -5.25 -29.70
C THR A 574 -7.01 -5.03 -29.69
N ALA A 575 -7.48 -4.15 -28.79
CA ALA A 575 -8.89 -3.75 -28.79
C ALA A 575 -9.15 -2.91 -30.06
N SER A 576 -10.25 -3.18 -30.78
CA SER A 576 -10.59 -2.62 -32.11
C SER A 576 -10.81 -1.10 -32.20
N TYR A 577 -9.95 -0.28 -31.60
CA TYR A 577 -9.89 1.15 -31.89
C TYR A 577 -8.96 1.37 -33.08
N ASN A 578 -9.52 1.95 -34.16
CA ASN A 578 -8.85 2.28 -35.43
C ASN A 578 -7.74 3.35 -35.30
N MET A 579 -6.90 3.28 -34.27
CA MET A 579 -5.74 4.15 -34.12
C MET A 579 -4.51 3.43 -34.69
N SER A 580 -4.38 3.46 -36.01
CA SER A 580 -3.18 3.01 -36.72
C SER A 580 -1.95 3.77 -36.18
N GLY A 581 -1.07 3.10 -35.45
CA GLY A 581 0.14 3.71 -34.89
C GLY A 581 0.58 3.21 -33.50
N TYR A 582 -0.20 2.36 -32.83
CA TYR A 582 0.09 1.86 -31.47
C TYR A 582 0.39 0.36 -31.43
N ALA A 583 1.33 -0.10 -32.24
CA ALA A 583 1.77 -1.47 -32.16
C ALA A 583 2.53 -1.72 -30.84
N ALA A 584 2.20 -2.82 -30.17
CA ALA A 584 3.02 -3.44 -29.14
C ALA A 584 3.76 -4.64 -29.74
N SER A 585 4.84 -5.03 -29.09
CA SER A 585 5.41 -6.36 -29.29
C SER A 585 5.72 -7.02 -27.96
N LEU A 586 5.59 -8.33 -27.92
CA LEU A 586 5.94 -9.18 -26.80
C LEU A 586 6.96 -10.19 -27.29
N ALA A 587 8.19 -10.07 -26.83
CA ALA A 587 9.24 -11.05 -27.03
C ALA A 587 9.36 -11.95 -25.80
N ALA A 588 9.44 -13.26 -25.98
CA ALA A 588 9.70 -14.22 -24.93
C ALA A 588 10.69 -15.30 -25.37
N SER A 589 11.35 -15.93 -24.41
CA SER A 589 12.30 -17.00 -24.64
C SER A 589 12.23 -18.07 -23.55
N LEU A 590 12.47 -19.33 -23.91
CA LEU A 590 12.73 -20.42 -22.98
C LEU A 590 14.17 -20.89 -23.17
N ARG A 591 14.89 -21.17 -22.08
CA ARG A 591 16.29 -21.59 -22.14
C ARG A 591 16.64 -22.66 -21.09
N LEU A 592 17.53 -23.59 -21.46
CA LEU A 592 17.97 -24.74 -20.64
C LEU A 592 19.12 -24.42 -19.68
N ASP A 593 19.84 -23.31 -19.89
CA ASP A 593 20.90 -22.88 -19.01
C ASP A 593 20.34 -22.24 -17.74
N ARG A 594 20.89 -22.64 -16.59
CA ARG A 594 20.60 -22.01 -15.30
C ARG A 594 21.37 -20.69 -15.24
N GLY A 595 20.76 -19.65 -15.78
CA GLY A 595 21.21 -18.28 -15.57
C GLY A 595 21.09 -17.86 -14.09
N MET A 596 21.57 -16.66 -13.79
CA MET A 596 21.15 -15.98 -12.59
C MET A 596 19.91 -15.15 -12.93
N ILE A 597 18.90 -15.15 -12.06
CA ILE A 597 17.68 -14.36 -12.23
C ILE A 597 17.35 -13.63 -10.92
N ILE A 598 16.62 -12.52 -11.02
CA ILE A 598 16.03 -11.82 -9.86
C ILE A 598 14.54 -12.19 -9.83
N ASP A 599 14.18 -13.18 -9.03
CA ASP A 599 12.82 -13.72 -8.90
C ASP A 599 11.86 -12.78 -8.18
N GLY A 600 12.36 -12.13 -7.15
CA GLY A 600 11.62 -11.20 -6.33
C GLY A 600 12.32 -9.86 -6.32
N LEU A 601 11.54 -8.79 -6.48
CA LEU A 601 11.99 -7.45 -6.14
C LEU A 601 10.92 -6.81 -5.27
N VAL A 602 11.23 -6.67 -3.99
CA VAL A 602 10.39 -5.98 -3.02
C VAL A 602 11.05 -4.66 -2.70
N LEU A 603 10.39 -3.57 -3.09
CA LEU A 603 10.62 -2.27 -2.49
C LEU A 603 9.68 -2.17 -1.29
N PRO A 604 10.17 -2.10 -0.04
CA PRO A 604 9.34 -2.11 1.15
C PRO A 604 8.24 -1.07 1.01
N GLN A 605 7.03 -1.54 1.28
CA GLN A 605 5.99 -0.65 1.71
C GLN A 605 6.38 -0.22 3.12
N ASP A 606 6.55 1.07 3.35
CA ASP A 606 6.69 1.55 4.72
C ASP A 606 5.33 1.30 5.39
N PRO A 607 5.26 0.43 6.42
CA PRO A 607 4.01 -0.02 7.00
C PRO A 607 3.24 1.12 7.71
N GLN A 608 3.85 2.28 7.91
CA GLN A 608 3.14 3.47 8.40
C GLN A 608 2.49 4.29 7.27
N ILE A 609 2.79 3.96 6.02
CA ILE A 609 2.22 4.55 4.81
C ILE A 609 1.10 3.65 4.27
N VAL A 610 0.12 3.33 5.11
CA VAL A 610 -1.05 2.55 4.68
C VAL A 610 -1.96 3.39 3.76
N ASP A 611 -1.82 4.72 3.81
CA ASP A 611 -2.71 5.68 3.14
C ASP A 611 -2.05 6.58 2.07
N ASN A 612 -0.73 6.54 1.84
CA ASN A 612 -0.09 7.34 0.78
C ASN A 612 0.41 6.53 -0.41
N ASP A 613 0.64 7.27 -1.48
CA ASP A 613 1.21 6.83 -2.72
C ASP A 613 2.67 6.34 -2.53
N LEU A 614 2.85 5.02 -2.40
CA LEU A 614 4.14 4.28 -2.31
C LEU A 614 5.12 4.55 -3.46
N ARG A 615 4.72 5.40 -4.40
CA ARG A 615 5.47 5.75 -5.58
C ARG A 615 6.30 7.02 -5.33
N ARG A 616 6.28 7.66 -4.16
CA ARG A 616 7.06 8.90 -3.88
C ARG A 616 8.37 8.60 -3.15
N TYR A 617 9.49 9.22 -3.56
CA TYR A 617 10.84 9.00 -3.01
C TYR A 617 11.59 10.33 -2.90
N SER A 618 12.32 10.57 -1.82
CA SER A 618 13.05 11.81 -1.59
C SER A 618 14.36 11.86 -2.37
N MET A 619 14.57 12.98 -3.06
CA MET A 619 15.81 13.32 -3.73
C MET A 619 16.54 14.37 -2.89
N PRO A 620 17.61 14.00 -2.17
CA PRO A 620 18.33 14.95 -1.33
C PRO A 620 18.95 16.06 -2.19
N ASP A 621 19.19 17.23 -1.59
CA ASP A 621 19.94 18.30 -2.24
C ASP A 621 21.38 17.85 -2.55
N ASP A 622 22.06 18.55 -3.47
CA ASP A 622 23.44 18.22 -3.86
C ASP A 622 24.37 18.12 -2.64
N GLY A 623 25.13 17.02 -2.57
CA GLY A 623 26.05 16.75 -1.47
C GLY A 623 25.39 16.32 -0.15
N ALA A 624 24.05 16.33 -0.06
CA ALA A 624 23.33 15.78 1.08
C ALA A 624 23.08 14.27 0.91
N THR A 625 22.84 13.61 2.04
CA THR A 625 22.44 12.21 2.12
C THR A 625 21.05 12.11 2.69
N ASN A 626 20.29 11.12 2.25
CA ASN A 626 19.03 10.75 2.92
C ASN A 626 19.27 10.36 4.38
N VAL A 627 18.36 10.76 5.26
CA VAL A 627 18.39 10.36 6.68
C VAL A 627 17.72 9.00 6.84
N PHE A 628 16.70 8.72 6.02
CA PHE A 628 16.04 7.42 5.95
C PHE A 628 16.53 6.59 4.77
N HIS A 629 16.88 5.34 5.10
CA HIS A 629 17.24 4.32 4.12
C HIS A 629 16.00 3.50 3.77
N ARG A 630 15.65 3.45 2.48
CA ARG A 630 14.72 2.44 1.96
C ARG A 630 15.51 1.23 1.52
N MET A 631 15.17 0.05 2.00
CA MET A 631 15.93 -1.17 1.70
C MET A 631 15.25 -1.96 0.59
N ALA A 632 15.79 -2.03 -0.62
CA ALA A 632 15.30 -3.02 -1.58
C ALA A 632 15.67 -4.43 -1.12
N GLN A 633 14.74 -5.37 -1.26
CA GLN A 633 15.00 -6.79 -1.15
C GLN A 633 14.89 -7.41 -2.55
N LEU A 634 15.93 -8.15 -2.93
CA LEU A 634 15.96 -8.96 -4.14
C LEU A 634 16.01 -10.42 -3.70
N ASP A 635 15.10 -11.25 -4.21
CA ASP A 635 15.25 -12.69 -4.13
C ASP A 635 15.85 -13.14 -5.46
N ILE A 636 17.03 -13.77 -5.41
CA ILE A 636 17.75 -14.22 -6.58
C ILE A 636 17.73 -15.74 -6.65
N ARG A 637 17.83 -16.30 -7.85
CA ARG A 637 18.21 -17.70 -8.06
C ARG A 637 19.47 -17.73 -8.89
N LYS A 638 20.40 -18.60 -8.51
CA LYS A 638 21.70 -18.77 -9.18
C LYS A 638 22.19 -20.22 -9.01
N PRO A 639 23.14 -20.67 -9.85
CA PRO A 639 23.85 -21.92 -9.60
C PRO A 639 24.43 -21.98 -8.18
N ALA A 640 24.38 -23.16 -7.54
CA ALA A 640 24.77 -23.32 -6.14
C ALA A 640 26.24 -22.95 -5.87
N ASP A 641 27.09 -23.09 -6.88
CA ASP A 641 28.51 -22.75 -6.88
C ASP A 641 28.79 -21.29 -7.29
N ALA A 642 27.79 -20.56 -7.77
CA ALA A 642 27.94 -19.16 -8.14
C ALA A 642 27.98 -18.25 -6.91
N VAL A 643 28.94 -17.32 -6.90
CA VAL A 643 29.14 -16.34 -5.82
C VAL A 643 28.76 -14.96 -6.34
N VAL A 644 27.87 -14.26 -5.62
CA VAL A 644 27.53 -12.86 -5.95
C VAL A 644 28.77 -11.99 -5.71
N THR A 645 29.20 -11.27 -6.74
CA THR A 645 30.41 -10.43 -6.72
C THR A 645 30.08 -8.95 -6.69
N ASN A 646 28.91 -8.53 -7.18
CA ASN A 646 28.49 -7.13 -7.18
C ASN A 646 26.97 -7.01 -7.18
N VAL A 647 26.46 -5.97 -6.52
CA VAL A 647 25.08 -5.49 -6.66
C VAL A 647 25.17 -4.02 -7.01
N GLN A 648 24.64 -3.68 -8.18
CA GLN A 648 24.54 -2.33 -8.67
C GLN A 648 23.08 -1.89 -8.67
N VAL A 649 22.84 -0.69 -8.16
CA VAL A 649 21.54 -0.03 -8.19
C VAL A 649 21.73 1.31 -8.86
N ASP A 650 21.16 1.42 -10.06
CA ASP A 650 21.09 2.66 -10.79
C ASP A 650 19.73 3.31 -10.61
N THR A 651 19.73 4.62 -10.52
CA THR A 651 18.55 5.47 -10.59
C THR A 651 18.51 6.12 -11.96
N GLU A 652 17.52 5.75 -12.77
CA GLU A 652 17.29 6.30 -14.10
C GLU A 652 16.31 7.49 -13.97
N LEU A 653 16.76 8.69 -14.33
CA LEU A 653 16.03 9.96 -14.30
C LEU A 653 16.08 10.60 -15.69
N ARG A 654 14.97 10.56 -16.44
CA ARG A 654 14.90 10.97 -17.86
C ARG A 654 15.93 10.22 -18.72
N ASP A 655 17.01 10.90 -19.12
CA ASP A 655 18.07 10.41 -19.99
C ASP A 655 19.39 10.21 -19.22
N ASP A 656 19.38 10.53 -17.91
CA ASP A 656 20.52 10.38 -17.03
C ASP A 656 20.36 9.12 -16.16
N THR A 657 21.48 8.49 -15.86
CA THR A 657 21.57 7.35 -14.96
C THR A 657 22.53 7.70 -13.83
N LEU A 658 22.06 7.54 -12.59
CA LEU A 658 22.83 7.74 -11.38
C LEU A 658 23.04 6.42 -10.66
N THR A 659 24.27 5.95 -10.57
CA THR A 659 24.58 4.81 -9.70
C THR A 659 24.46 5.24 -8.24
N VAL A 660 23.46 4.70 -7.55
CA VAL A 660 23.21 4.93 -6.12
C VAL A 660 24.02 3.97 -5.26
N LEU A 661 24.28 2.78 -5.81
CA LEU A 661 25.08 1.74 -5.18
C LEU A 661 25.78 0.94 -6.28
N SER A 662 27.04 0.58 -6.07
CA SER A 662 27.72 -0.48 -6.83
C SER A 662 28.79 -1.07 -5.93
N GLU A 663 28.41 -2.12 -5.20
CA GLU A 663 29.22 -2.70 -4.14
C GLU A 663 29.09 -4.23 -4.12
N ALA A 664 30.16 -4.91 -3.69
CA ALA A 664 30.12 -6.36 -3.41
C ALA A 664 29.33 -6.63 -2.12
N PRO A 665 28.86 -7.89 -1.88
CA PRO A 665 28.27 -8.27 -0.61
C PRO A 665 29.10 -7.79 0.59
N GLY A 666 28.48 -7.05 1.50
CA GLY A 666 29.17 -6.25 2.51
C GLY A 666 28.21 -5.41 3.35
N GLN A 667 28.63 -4.19 3.71
CA GLN A 667 27.87 -3.32 4.62
C GLN A 667 26.52 -2.88 4.03
N ASP A 668 26.52 -2.47 2.76
CA ASP A 668 25.34 -1.97 2.06
C ASP A 668 24.70 -3.03 1.16
N VAL A 669 25.29 -4.23 1.07
CA VAL A 669 24.74 -5.35 0.30
C VAL A 669 24.72 -6.57 1.21
N GLU A 670 23.64 -6.72 1.97
CA GLU A 670 23.44 -7.89 2.82
C GLU A 670 23.02 -9.07 1.94
N LEU A 671 23.78 -10.17 1.97
CA LEU A 671 23.45 -11.41 1.29
C LEU A 671 23.14 -12.49 2.33
N ALA A 672 21.86 -12.88 2.43
CA ALA A 672 21.38 -13.94 3.30
C ALA A 672 20.88 -15.11 2.45
N GLY A 673 21.80 -16.02 2.11
CA GLY A 673 21.53 -17.10 1.17
C GLY A 673 21.30 -16.52 -0.24
N ASP A 674 20.07 -16.67 -0.72
CA ASP A 674 19.62 -16.21 -2.04
C ASP A 674 18.78 -14.93 -1.96
N THR A 675 18.72 -14.28 -0.80
CA THR A 675 18.09 -12.98 -0.62
C THR A 675 19.17 -11.90 -0.45
N ILE A 676 19.13 -10.87 -1.30
CA ILE A 676 19.94 -9.66 -1.21
C ILE A 676 19.10 -8.54 -0.60
N ARG A 677 19.67 -7.78 0.32
CA ARG A 677 19.07 -6.55 0.87
C ARG A 677 20.04 -5.40 0.72
N THR A 678 19.55 -4.31 0.14
CA THR A 678 20.40 -3.17 -0.21
C THR A 678 19.68 -1.84 -0.03
N PRO A 679 20.33 -0.78 0.52
CA PRO A 679 19.71 0.52 0.63
C PRO A 679 19.60 1.20 -0.73
N LEU A 680 18.52 1.95 -0.92
CA LEU A 680 18.27 2.90 -2.00
C LEU A 680 18.61 4.30 -1.54
N THR A 681 19.83 4.46 -1.02
CA THR A 681 20.26 5.70 -0.38
C THR A 681 21.23 6.42 -1.28
N PHE A 682 20.91 7.66 -1.62
CA PHE A 682 21.86 8.53 -2.29
C PHE A 682 23.01 8.86 -1.31
N LYS A 683 24.15 8.20 -1.50
CA LYS A 683 25.43 8.63 -0.93
C LYS A 683 25.89 9.88 -1.70
N PRO A 684 26.45 10.91 -1.03
CA PRO A 684 26.20 12.33 -1.26
C PRO A 684 25.88 12.66 -2.71
N ALA A 685 24.66 13.16 -2.94
CA ALA A 685 24.11 13.33 -4.28
C ALA A 685 25.07 14.13 -5.19
N PRO A 686 25.42 13.63 -6.39
CA PRO A 686 26.23 14.39 -7.33
C PRO A 686 25.44 15.59 -7.86
N ALA A 687 26.16 16.63 -8.30
CA ALA A 687 25.63 17.91 -8.80
C ALA A 687 24.58 17.79 -9.94
N MET A 688 24.42 16.59 -10.50
CA MET A 688 23.38 16.25 -11.46
C MET A 688 21.96 16.42 -10.90
N VAL A 689 21.76 16.25 -9.58
CA VAL A 689 20.43 16.36 -8.96
C VAL A 689 19.89 17.79 -9.08
N SER A 690 20.69 18.83 -8.80
CA SER A 690 20.27 20.22 -9.03
C SER A 690 20.08 20.58 -10.50
N ALA A 691 20.92 20.07 -11.41
CA ALA A 691 20.79 20.35 -12.85
C ALA A 691 19.47 19.79 -13.39
N GLN A 692 19.16 18.57 -13.00
CA GLN A 692 17.89 17.93 -13.31
C GLN A 692 16.72 18.70 -12.66
N ARG A 693 16.84 19.15 -11.40
CA ARG A 693 15.84 20.00 -10.69
C ARG A 693 15.40 21.21 -11.52
N ALA A 694 16.35 21.88 -12.15
CA ALA A 694 16.10 23.08 -12.96
C ALA A 694 15.41 22.78 -14.31
N ALA A 695 15.57 21.58 -14.86
CA ALA A 695 15.07 21.20 -16.18
C ALA A 695 13.67 20.53 -16.17
N PHE A 696 13.07 20.32 -14.99
CA PHE A 696 11.93 19.39 -14.85
C PHE A 696 10.56 19.90 -15.31
N ASP A 697 9.67 18.93 -15.54
CA ASP A 697 8.22 19.09 -15.63
C ASP A 697 7.56 17.99 -14.78
N SER A 698 6.23 18.05 -14.64
CA SER A 698 5.44 17.12 -13.83
C SER A 698 5.43 15.66 -14.33
N SER A 699 6.06 15.34 -15.47
CA SER A 699 6.10 13.98 -16.04
C SER A 699 7.29 13.14 -15.56
N LEU A 700 8.17 13.72 -14.74
CA LEU A 700 9.37 13.03 -14.28
C LEU A 700 9.04 11.83 -13.36
N VAL A 701 9.42 10.64 -13.83
CA VAL A 701 9.41 9.39 -13.07
C VAL A 701 10.85 8.87 -13.00
N MET A 702 11.27 8.48 -11.81
CA MET A 702 12.54 7.88 -11.46
C MET A 702 12.41 6.35 -11.43
N HIS A 703 13.27 5.61 -12.11
CA HIS A 703 13.28 4.14 -12.04
C HIS A 703 14.53 3.65 -11.31
N TYR A 704 14.41 2.60 -10.51
CA TYR A 704 15.58 1.89 -10.01
C TYR A 704 15.86 0.68 -10.91
N ARG A 705 17.08 0.55 -11.42
CA ARG A 705 17.56 -0.61 -12.15
C ARG A 705 18.56 -1.36 -11.27
N PHE A 706 18.22 -2.60 -10.93
CA PHE A 706 19.07 -3.50 -10.18
C PHE A 706 19.81 -4.40 -11.14
N VAL A 707 21.13 -4.45 -11.00
CA VAL A 707 22.00 -5.41 -11.70
C VAL A 707 22.76 -6.19 -10.64
N VAL A 708 22.50 -7.49 -10.57
CA VAL A 708 23.28 -8.41 -9.74
C VAL A 708 24.28 -9.10 -10.65
N THR A 709 25.53 -9.20 -10.20
CA THR A 709 26.59 -9.93 -10.89
C THR A 709 27.09 -11.04 -9.98
N ALA A 710 27.23 -12.24 -10.53
CA ALA A 710 27.84 -13.38 -9.86
C ALA A 710 28.90 -14.04 -10.74
N GLN A 711 29.74 -14.87 -10.14
CA GLN A 711 30.73 -15.67 -10.83
C GLN A 711 30.55 -17.15 -10.47
N ALA A 712 30.35 -18.00 -11.49
CA ALA A 712 30.27 -19.46 -11.34
C ALA A 712 31.67 -20.07 -11.09
N ALA A 713 31.74 -21.34 -10.65
CA ALA A 713 33.02 -21.99 -10.32
C ALA A 713 33.96 -22.15 -11.52
N ASP A 714 33.41 -22.22 -12.74
CA ASP A 714 34.18 -22.27 -13.98
C ASP A 714 34.70 -20.88 -14.44
N GLY A 715 34.40 -19.83 -13.67
CA GLY A 715 34.78 -18.45 -13.95
C GLY A 715 33.77 -17.66 -14.79
N THR A 716 32.69 -18.29 -15.26
CA THR A 716 31.63 -17.64 -16.03
C THR A 716 30.97 -16.53 -15.21
N VAL A 717 30.83 -15.35 -15.81
CA VAL A 717 30.12 -14.22 -15.21
C VAL A 717 28.64 -14.36 -15.51
N LEU A 718 27.82 -14.35 -14.48
CA LEU A 718 26.36 -14.37 -14.55
C LEU A 718 25.84 -12.98 -14.17
N THR A 719 24.87 -12.48 -14.91
CA THR A 719 24.22 -11.20 -14.62
C THR A 719 22.72 -11.38 -14.62
N ALA A 720 22.06 -10.74 -13.66
CA ALA A 720 20.61 -10.64 -13.62
C ALA A 720 20.24 -9.17 -13.47
N GLU A 721 19.26 -8.72 -14.25
CA GLU A 721 18.76 -7.36 -14.21
C GLU A 721 17.27 -7.36 -13.88
N ARG A 722 16.85 -6.39 -13.05
CA ARG A 722 15.43 -6.11 -12.85
C ARG A 722 15.21 -4.64 -12.59
N ARG A 723 14.18 -4.07 -13.24
CA ARG A 723 13.74 -2.71 -12.96
C ARG A 723 12.63 -2.72 -11.92
N ALA A 724 12.71 -1.75 -11.02
CA ALA A 724 11.66 -1.47 -10.06
C ALA A 724 10.55 -0.63 -10.69
N PRO A 725 9.37 -0.68 -10.08
CA PRO A 725 8.37 0.36 -10.20
C PRO A 725 8.94 1.78 -10.20
N GLY A 726 8.67 2.53 -11.26
CA GLY A 726 8.90 3.96 -11.34
C GLY A 726 8.27 4.72 -10.17
N LYS A 727 9.05 5.67 -9.64
CA LYS A 727 8.80 6.49 -8.47
C LYS A 727 8.80 7.96 -8.87
N TRP A 728 7.91 8.77 -8.31
CA TRP A 728 7.98 10.21 -8.43
C TRP A 728 8.88 10.80 -7.34
N PRO A 729 9.81 11.68 -7.70
CA PRO A 729 10.66 12.31 -6.70
C PRO A 729 9.90 13.33 -5.85
N LEU A 730 10.36 13.47 -4.61
CA LEU A 730 10.07 14.55 -3.68
C LEU A 730 11.36 15.34 -3.43
N TRP A 731 11.21 16.64 -3.26
CA TRP A 731 12.30 17.60 -3.12
C TRP A 731 12.20 18.30 -1.78
N HIS A 732 13.32 18.73 -1.21
CA HIS A 732 13.27 19.64 -0.07
C HIS A 732 12.51 20.93 -0.43
N ALA A 733 11.66 21.38 0.49
CA ALA A 733 10.90 22.59 0.39
C ALA A 733 11.86 23.79 0.33
N PRO A 734 11.44 24.93 -0.26
CA PRO A 734 12.32 26.09 -0.37
C PRO A 734 12.80 26.58 1.01
N ALA A 735 14.12 26.78 1.16
CA ALA A 735 14.75 27.20 2.42
C ALA A 735 14.27 28.56 2.99
N GLY A 736 13.56 29.37 2.19
CA GLY A 736 13.04 30.69 2.57
C GLY A 736 11.63 30.70 3.16
N LEU A 737 11.02 29.53 3.42
CA LEU A 737 9.69 29.46 4.01
C LEU A 737 9.72 29.76 5.51
N ALA A 738 8.83 30.63 5.99
CA ALA A 738 8.58 30.77 7.42
C ALA A 738 8.03 29.44 7.96
N ARG A 739 8.57 28.96 9.09
CA ARG A 739 8.20 27.69 9.72
C ARG A 739 7.70 27.93 11.16
N TYR A 740 6.82 27.06 11.66
CA TYR A 740 6.41 26.97 13.07
C TYR A 740 6.36 25.50 13.50
N GLY A 741 6.28 25.17 14.79
CA GLY A 741 6.14 23.77 15.26
C GLY A 741 7.43 22.93 15.23
N MET A 742 7.36 21.70 15.75
CA MET A 742 8.48 20.76 15.78
C MET A 742 8.73 20.16 14.38
N ARG A 743 9.97 19.80 14.07
CA ARG A 743 10.30 19.00 12.89
C ARG A 743 10.54 17.56 13.28
N GLU A 744 9.87 16.66 12.59
CA GLU A 744 10.00 15.23 12.84
C GLU A 744 11.35 14.70 12.33
N PRO A 745 11.92 13.65 12.97
CA PRO A 745 13.11 12.97 12.45
C PRO A 745 12.93 12.56 10.98
N GLY A 746 13.97 12.72 10.16
CA GLY A 746 13.90 12.54 8.69
C GLY A 746 13.46 13.78 7.91
N GLY A 747 13.03 14.82 8.60
CA GLY A 747 12.55 16.05 7.98
C GLY A 747 11.11 15.91 7.51
N ASP A 748 10.37 16.99 7.69
CA ASP A 748 8.99 17.16 7.24
C ASP A 748 8.94 18.37 6.28
N ASP A 749 9.71 18.26 5.22
CA ASP A 749 9.92 19.31 4.23
C ASP A 749 10.06 18.75 2.82
N TRP A 750 9.48 17.58 2.55
CA TRP A 750 9.53 16.95 1.24
C TRP A 750 8.28 17.26 0.43
N VAL A 751 8.46 17.78 -0.78
CA VAL A 751 7.37 18.28 -1.64
C VAL A 751 7.50 17.76 -3.06
N SER A 752 6.37 17.62 -3.75
CA SER A 752 6.39 17.33 -5.18
C SER A 752 6.99 18.53 -5.94
N ASP A 753 7.49 18.31 -7.16
CA ASP A 753 8.03 19.40 -7.99
C ASP A 753 6.99 20.52 -8.19
N TYR A 754 5.73 20.13 -8.41
CA TYR A 754 4.63 21.08 -8.55
C TYR A 754 4.51 21.98 -7.31
N ALA A 755 4.48 21.38 -6.11
CA ALA A 755 4.40 22.11 -4.86
C ALA A 755 5.63 22.96 -4.59
N TYR A 756 6.83 22.46 -4.85
CA TYR A 756 8.07 23.22 -4.73
C TYR A 756 8.00 24.54 -5.52
N ARG A 757 7.66 24.46 -6.82
CA ARG A 757 7.56 25.63 -7.70
C ARG A 757 6.45 26.57 -7.26
N TRP A 758 5.34 26.02 -6.79
CA TRP A 758 4.24 26.81 -6.26
C TRP A 758 4.66 27.58 -5.01
N LEU A 759 5.38 26.95 -4.08
CA LEU A 759 5.89 27.57 -2.86
C LEU A 759 6.90 28.68 -3.15
N VAL A 760 7.85 28.45 -4.07
CA VAL A 760 8.82 29.50 -4.48
C VAL A 760 8.10 30.78 -4.93
N ARG A 761 7.00 30.66 -5.70
CA ARG A 761 6.25 31.82 -6.20
C ARG A 761 5.38 32.50 -5.14
N ASN A 762 4.95 31.75 -4.12
CA ASN A 762 3.89 32.21 -3.22
C ASN A 762 4.31 32.33 -1.75
N ALA A 763 5.55 31.98 -1.40
CA ALA A 763 6.04 31.94 -0.01
C ALA A 763 5.68 33.20 0.82
N ALA A 764 5.88 34.40 0.26
CA ALA A 764 5.62 35.66 0.95
C ALA A 764 4.12 35.92 1.26
N GLN A 765 3.22 35.14 0.67
CA GLN A 765 1.78 35.30 0.84
C GLN A 765 1.20 34.39 1.94
N LEU A 766 1.98 33.43 2.42
CA LEU A 766 1.55 32.38 3.33
C LEU A 766 1.88 32.74 4.78
N PRO A 767 1.04 32.32 5.75
CA PRO A 767 1.46 32.15 7.13
C PRO A 767 2.63 31.17 7.24
N PRO A 768 3.27 31.08 8.42
CA PRO A 768 4.25 30.03 8.69
C PRO A 768 3.69 28.63 8.35
N VAL A 769 4.54 27.81 7.75
CA VAL A 769 4.22 26.46 7.29
C VAL A 769 4.69 25.45 8.34
N ASN A 770 3.85 24.47 8.71
CA ASN A 770 4.28 23.38 9.59
C ASN A 770 4.85 22.25 8.75
N ASP A 771 3.95 21.51 8.09
CA ASP A 771 4.18 20.13 7.67
C ASP A 771 4.05 20.00 6.16
N PHE A 772 4.83 19.08 5.60
CA PHE A 772 4.88 18.66 4.20
C PHE A 772 4.85 17.12 4.16
N SER A 773 5.38 16.47 3.13
CA SER A 773 5.71 15.06 3.29
C SER A 773 6.92 14.89 4.20
N GLY A 774 6.94 13.77 4.92
CA GLY A 774 8.17 13.21 5.42
C GLY A 774 9.06 12.66 4.31
N GLU A 775 10.30 12.36 4.66
CA GLU A 775 11.27 11.79 3.73
C GLU A 775 10.74 10.51 3.07
N HIS A 776 11.00 10.37 1.77
CA HIS A 776 10.40 9.37 0.89
C HIS A 776 8.86 9.30 0.89
N GLY A 777 8.15 10.36 1.25
CA GLY A 777 6.68 10.35 1.32
C GLY A 777 6.15 9.65 2.58
N ASN A 778 7.02 9.46 3.56
CA ASN A 778 6.65 8.95 4.86
C ASN A 778 5.62 9.88 5.49
N ASN A 779 4.58 9.26 6.04
CA ASN A 779 3.59 9.99 6.80
C ASN A 779 4.10 10.16 8.23
N LEU A 780 4.62 11.35 8.55
CA LEU A 780 5.15 11.61 9.88
C LEU A 780 4.09 12.13 10.87
N GLY A 781 2.93 12.63 10.39
CA GLY A 781 1.83 13.11 11.24
C GLY A 781 0.38 12.77 10.78
N HIS A 782 0.04 12.89 9.49
CA HIS A 782 -1.34 12.76 8.97
C HIS A 782 -1.45 12.18 7.55
N ALA A 783 -2.47 11.35 7.34
CA ALA A 783 -2.66 10.43 6.20
C ALA A 783 -2.77 11.04 4.78
N THR A 784 -2.53 12.35 4.62
CA THR A 784 -2.66 13.02 3.31
C THR A 784 -1.38 13.68 2.83
N HIS A 785 -0.30 13.66 3.61
CA HIS A 785 0.90 14.41 3.26
C HIS A 785 1.87 13.70 2.33
N GLY A 786 1.77 12.39 2.10
CA GLY A 786 2.87 11.64 1.47
C GLY A 786 3.08 11.84 -0.04
N ARG A 787 2.35 12.74 -0.68
CA ARG A 787 2.55 13.09 -2.10
C ARG A 787 3.42 14.31 -2.32
N GLY A 788 3.51 15.14 -1.28
CA GLY A 788 4.23 16.39 -1.32
C GLY A 788 3.47 17.51 -2.02
N GLY A 789 2.19 17.30 -2.36
CA GLY A 789 1.28 18.31 -2.92
C GLY A 789 0.46 19.05 -1.86
N GLU A 790 0.56 18.60 -0.63
CA GLU A 790 -0.13 19.11 0.55
C GLU A 790 0.86 19.73 1.54
N PHE A 791 0.43 20.79 2.21
CA PHE A 791 1.18 21.38 3.32
C PHE A 791 0.26 22.05 4.32
N THR A 792 0.70 22.17 5.57
CA THR A 792 -0.09 22.80 6.63
C THR A 792 0.39 24.22 6.93
N LEU A 793 -0.54 25.14 7.15
CA LEU A 793 -0.32 26.52 7.51
C LEU A 793 -0.75 26.75 8.96
N TYR A 794 -0.07 27.68 9.62
CA TYR A 794 -0.54 28.22 10.88
C TYR A 794 -1.85 29.01 10.68
N HIS A 795 -2.58 29.20 11.77
CA HIS A 795 -3.82 29.98 11.78
C HIS A 795 -3.61 31.42 11.28
N PHE A 796 -4.61 31.95 10.56
CA PHE A 796 -4.63 33.37 10.16
C PHE A 796 -4.88 34.34 11.34
N TYR A 797 -5.21 33.83 12.52
CA TYR A 797 -5.41 34.60 13.74
C TYR A 797 -4.78 33.89 14.93
N THR A 798 -4.00 34.63 15.73
CA THR A 798 -3.41 34.14 16.98
C THR A 798 -4.14 34.75 18.17
N PHE A 799 -4.75 33.91 18.98
CA PHE A 799 -5.39 34.34 20.23
C PHE A 799 -4.35 34.77 21.26
N SER A 800 -4.72 35.75 22.08
CA SER A 800 -3.86 36.20 23.18
C SER A 800 -3.54 35.04 24.14
N GLY A 801 -2.25 34.88 24.46
CA GLY A 801 -1.77 33.81 25.32
C GLY A 801 -1.77 32.42 24.70
N ALA A 802 -1.93 32.28 23.37
CA ALA A 802 -1.58 31.07 22.64
C ALA A 802 -0.06 30.98 22.43
N ASN A 803 0.50 29.76 22.46
CA ASN A 803 1.87 29.52 22.00
C ASN A 803 1.91 29.66 20.47
N PRO A 804 2.70 30.59 19.89
CA PRO A 804 2.78 30.79 18.45
C PRO A 804 3.36 29.59 17.68
N ASP A 805 4.05 28.68 18.37
CA ASP A 805 4.60 27.45 17.79
C ASP A 805 3.67 26.24 17.95
N SER A 806 2.44 26.44 18.45
CA SER A 806 1.46 25.36 18.63
C SER A 806 0.08 25.81 18.19
N GLY A 807 -0.35 25.32 17.02
CA GLY A 807 -1.71 25.60 16.56
C GLY A 807 -2.79 24.96 17.44
N LEU A 808 -2.49 23.88 18.17
CA LEU A 808 -3.41 23.34 19.18
C LEU A 808 -3.59 24.34 20.34
N SER A 809 -2.52 24.98 20.80
CA SER A 809 -2.62 26.02 21.82
C SER A 809 -3.55 27.14 21.36
N ASN A 810 -3.47 27.53 20.08
CA ASN A 810 -4.33 28.54 19.50
C ASN A 810 -5.80 28.08 19.41
N TYR A 811 -6.03 26.85 18.97
CA TYR A 811 -7.36 26.23 18.94
C TYR A 811 -8.02 26.16 20.31
N ARG A 812 -7.30 25.73 21.36
CA ARG A 812 -7.86 25.66 22.72
C ARG A 812 -8.28 27.03 23.23
N ARG A 813 -7.57 28.10 22.84
CA ARG A 813 -7.99 29.48 23.11
C ARG A 813 -9.28 29.83 22.37
N LEU A 814 -9.42 29.47 21.09
CA LEU A 814 -10.68 29.64 20.34
C LEU A 814 -11.86 28.97 21.07
N VAL A 815 -11.72 27.70 21.44
CA VAL A 815 -12.78 26.95 22.13
C VAL A 815 -13.12 27.60 23.48
N ALA A 816 -12.12 28.02 24.25
CA ALA A 816 -12.34 28.72 25.52
C ALA A 816 -13.15 30.01 25.30
N ARG A 817 -12.80 30.84 24.30
CA ARG A 817 -13.54 32.05 23.96
C ARG A 817 -14.98 31.77 23.50
N ILE A 818 -15.21 30.71 22.72
CA ILE A 818 -16.57 30.33 22.33
C ILE A 818 -17.42 29.95 23.57
N LYS A 819 -16.84 29.23 24.53
CA LYS A 819 -17.53 28.86 25.78
C LYS A 819 -17.82 30.05 26.69
N GLU A 820 -17.14 31.17 26.51
CA GLU A 820 -17.38 32.43 27.23
C GLU A 820 -18.51 33.28 26.61
N LEU A 821 -19.01 32.95 25.41
CA LEU A 821 -20.09 33.72 24.77
C LEU A 821 -21.37 33.87 25.61
N PRO A 822 -21.84 32.84 26.36
CA PRO A 822 -22.99 32.99 27.26
C PRO A 822 -22.83 34.05 28.35
N LEU A 823 -21.58 34.41 28.70
CA LEU A 823 -21.31 35.43 29.73
C LEU A 823 -21.81 36.82 29.29
N GLN A 824 -22.05 37.06 28.00
CA GLN A 824 -22.67 38.31 27.50
C GLN A 824 -24.05 38.60 28.10
N ALA A 825 -24.77 37.55 28.53
CA ALA A 825 -26.06 37.67 29.18
C ALA A 825 -25.97 37.88 30.70
N SER A 826 -24.77 37.88 31.28
CA SER A 826 -24.57 38.11 32.71
C SER A 826 -25.03 39.50 33.13
N THR A 827 -25.61 39.59 34.33
CA THR A 827 -25.95 40.86 34.98
C THR A 827 -24.75 41.49 35.69
N ASP A 828 -23.71 40.70 36.01
CA ASP A 828 -22.46 41.20 36.57
C ASP A 828 -21.62 41.91 35.48
N PRO A 829 -21.24 43.19 35.65
CA PRO A 829 -20.53 43.96 34.63
C PRO A 829 -19.17 43.35 34.23
N ALA A 830 -18.43 42.79 35.19
CA ALA A 830 -17.11 42.21 34.91
C ALA A 830 -17.23 40.93 34.06
N THR A 831 -18.12 40.03 34.46
CA THR A 831 -18.43 38.80 33.71
C THR A 831 -18.98 39.11 32.31
N LYS A 832 -19.88 40.10 32.21
CA LYS A 832 -20.41 40.56 30.92
C LYS A 832 -19.30 41.10 30.01
N ALA A 833 -18.36 41.88 30.55
CA ALA A 833 -17.22 42.39 29.80
C ALA A 833 -16.34 41.24 29.28
N THR A 834 -16.13 40.17 30.05
CA THR A 834 -15.44 38.95 29.58
C THR A 834 -16.16 38.32 28.39
N GLY A 835 -17.48 38.13 28.47
CA GLY A 835 -18.26 37.59 27.35
C GLY A 835 -18.22 38.47 26.10
N GLN A 836 -18.24 39.79 26.26
CA GLN A 836 -18.11 40.74 25.14
C GLN A 836 -16.72 40.72 24.51
N ALA A 837 -15.66 40.63 25.32
CA ALA A 837 -14.29 40.49 24.83
C ALA A 837 -14.11 39.17 24.06
N ALA A 838 -14.67 38.07 24.58
CA ALA A 838 -14.66 36.78 23.89
C ALA A 838 -15.40 36.85 22.55
N ALA A 839 -16.57 37.47 22.49
CA ALA A 839 -17.30 37.68 21.24
C ALA A 839 -16.50 38.49 20.21
N ALA A 840 -15.78 39.53 20.66
CA ALA A 840 -14.91 40.32 19.80
C ALA A 840 -13.71 39.53 19.26
N GLU A 841 -13.03 38.74 20.10
CA GLU A 841 -11.91 37.88 19.67
C GLU A 841 -12.36 36.78 18.69
N VAL A 842 -13.47 36.08 18.98
CA VAL A 842 -14.00 35.05 18.06
C VAL A 842 -14.43 35.69 16.75
N LYS A 843 -15.05 36.87 16.78
CA LYS A 843 -15.39 37.63 15.57
C LYS A 843 -14.14 37.99 14.75
N ALA A 844 -13.08 38.46 15.40
CA ALA A 844 -11.81 38.76 14.74
C ALA A 844 -11.19 37.51 14.11
N TRP A 845 -11.23 36.37 14.81
CA TRP A 845 -10.80 35.09 14.27
C TRP A 845 -11.61 34.68 13.03
N VAL A 846 -12.94 34.80 13.04
CA VAL A 846 -13.78 34.48 11.87
C VAL A 846 -13.37 35.35 10.68
N LEU A 847 -13.27 36.67 10.86
CA LEU A 847 -12.94 37.60 9.78
C LEU A 847 -11.54 37.36 9.21
N ALA A 848 -10.54 37.16 10.07
CA ALA A 848 -9.16 36.87 9.65
C ALA A 848 -9.06 35.51 8.94
N SER A 849 -9.76 34.49 9.44
CA SER A 849 -9.78 33.16 8.81
C SER A 849 -10.42 33.21 7.42
N ARG A 850 -11.58 33.86 7.28
CA ARG A 850 -12.24 34.04 5.97
C ARG A 850 -11.32 34.76 4.97
N ALA A 851 -10.77 35.92 5.37
CA ALA A 851 -9.90 36.72 4.50
C ALA A 851 -8.62 35.96 4.10
N GLY A 852 -8.01 35.23 5.03
CA GLY A 852 -6.84 34.40 4.76
C GLY A 852 -7.14 33.23 3.82
N ILE A 853 -8.26 32.54 4.04
CA ILE A 853 -8.70 31.44 3.16
C ILE A 853 -9.02 31.97 1.77
N ASP A 854 -9.76 33.09 1.66
CA ASP A 854 -10.07 33.71 0.37
C ASP A 854 -8.78 34.07 -0.39
N LYS A 855 -7.79 34.63 0.32
CA LYS A 855 -6.48 34.97 -0.26
C LYS A 855 -5.75 33.72 -0.78
N VAL A 856 -5.63 32.67 0.02
CA VAL A 856 -4.92 31.43 -0.37
C VAL A 856 -5.68 30.70 -1.49
N ALA A 857 -7.00 30.58 -1.35
CA ALA A 857 -7.88 29.96 -2.33
C ALA A 857 -7.83 30.67 -3.70
N ALA A 858 -7.59 31.99 -3.73
CA ALA A 858 -7.47 32.74 -4.98
C ALA A 858 -6.13 32.48 -5.72
N ILE A 859 -5.13 31.88 -5.07
CA ILE A 859 -3.84 31.59 -5.71
C ILE A 859 -4.03 30.44 -6.71
N ALA A 860 -3.58 30.65 -7.95
CA ALA A 860 -3.62 29.64 -8.99
C ALA A 860 -2.91 28.35 -8.53
N GLY A 861 -3.54 27.20 -8.75
CA GLY A 861 -3.03 25.90 -8.34
C GLY A 861 -3.50 25.42 -6.98
N VAL A 862 -4.20 26.24 -6.16
CA VAL A 862 -4.85 25.75 -4.94
C VAL A 862 -6.16 25.06 -5.32
N ARG A 863 -6.29 23.78 -4.95
CA ARG A 863 -7.51 22.98 -5.10
C ARG A 863 -8.45 23.23 -3.92
N GLU A 864 -7.93 23.02 -2.71
CA GLU A 864 -8.70 23.05 -1.46
C GLU A 864 -7.88 23.73 -0.35
N VAL A 865 -8.59 24.40 0.55
CA VAL A 865 -8.10 24.85 1.85
C VAL A 865 -8.95 24.18 2.91
N ASN A 866 -8.39 23.12 3.50
CA ASN A 866 -9.03 22.34 4.54
C ASN A 866 -8.90 23.08 5.88
N TYR A 867 -10.02 23.48 6.46
CA TYR A 867 -10.03 24.13 7.77
C TYR A 867 -11.40 24.03 8.45
N ILE A 868 -11.40 24.36 9.73
CA ILE A 868 -12.09 23.62 10.78
C ILE A 868 -13.57 23.23 10.53
N ARG A 869 -13.84 21.92 10.58
CA ARG A 869 -15.21 21.42 10.78
C ARG A 869 -15.64 21.53 12.25
N GLY A 870 -14.80 21.05 13.16
CA GLY A 870 -14.99 21.00 14.61
C GLY A 870 -13.72 20.44 15.24
N GLY A 871 -13.76 20.04 16.51
CA GLY A 871 -12.61 19.40 17.16
C GLY A 871 -12.87 19.00 18.61
N PRO A 872 -11.87 18.45 19.29
CA PRO A 872 -11.96 18.02 20.69
C PRO A 872 -12.13 19.22 21.64
N ASP A 873 -12.32 18.95 22.92
CA ASP A 873 -12.55 19.97 23.97
C ASP A 873 -13.82 20.83 23.76
N ALA A 874 -14.63 20.58 22.72
CA ALA A 874 -15.82 21.34 22.35
C ALA A 874 -17.08 20.99 23.15
N ALA A 875 -16.96 20.24 24.26
CA ALA A 875 -18.10 19.93 25.12
C ALA A 875 -18.86 21.21 25.52
N GLY A 876 -20.18 21.21 25.28
CA GLY A 876 -21.05 22.39 25.45
C GLY A 876 -21.25 23.22 24.18
N ILE A 877 -20.55 22.95 23.08
CA ILE A 877 -20.78 23.55 21.76
C ILE A 877 -21.55 22.55 20.90
N SER A 878 -22.73 22.93 20.39
CA SER A 878 -23.62 21.96 19.73
C SER A 878 -23.26 21.71 18.26
N GLY A 879 -23.08 20.42 17.93
CA GLY A 879 -22.85 19.90 16.58
C GLY A 879 -21.38 19.59 16.30
N GLY A 880 -21.10 18.47 15.64
CA GLY A 880 -19.73 18.08 15.24
C GLY A 880 -19.12 19.01 14.17
N ASP A 881 -19.95 19.82 13.52
CA ASP A 881 -19.64 20.79 12.47
C ASP A 881 -19.65 22.25 12.95
N TRP A 882 -19.56 22.49 14.27
CA TRP A 882 -19.68 23.84 14.85
C TRP A 882 -18.70 24.85 14.25
N GLY A 883 -17.47 24.43 13.91
CA GLY A 883 -16.43 25.29 13.34
C GLY A 883 -16.79 25.73 11.93
N ARG A 884 -17.30 24.80 11.12
CA ARG A 884 -17.83 25.09 9.79
C ARG A 884 -18.99 26.08 9.89
N ARG A 885 -19.96 25.81 10.76
CA ARG A 885 -21.13 26.67 10.94
C ARG A 885 -20.73 28.08 11.35
N LEU A 886 -19.79 28.19 12.29
CA LEU A 886 -19.27 29.47 12.76
C LEU A 886 -18.55 30.24 11.64
N LEU A 887 -17.68 29.58 10.86
CA LEU A 887 -17.01 30.20 9.72
C LEU A 887 -17.99 30.57 8.60
N MET A 888 -18.96 29.74 8.25
CA MET A 888 -19.86 29.99 7.12
C MET A 888 -20.99 30.96 7.46
N THR A 889 -21.44 31.04 8.71
CA THR A 889 -22.64 31.81 9.08
C THR A 889 -22.41 32.87 10.15
N GLY A 890 -21.27 32.81 10.86
CA GLY A 890 -21.05 33.63 12.05
C GLY A 890 -21.83 33.17 13.28
N ARG A 891 -22.48 31.99 13.22
CA ARG A 891 -23.36 31.49 14.27
C ARG A 891 -22.84 30.22 14.92
N VAL A 892 -23.06 30.11 16.22
CA VAL A 892 -22.71 28.94 17.02
C VAL A 892 -23.72 28.76 18.16
N THR A 893 -23.96 27.52 18.57
CA THR A 893 -24.81 27.19 19.71
C THR A 893 -23.94 26.71 20.86
N VAL A 894 -24.08 27.35 22.03
CA VAL A 894 -23.30 27.03 23.24
C VAL A 894 -24.28 26.82 24.39
N ASN A 895 -24.23 25.66 25.04
CA ASN A 895 -25.11 25.24 26.12
C ASN A 895 -26.60 25.45 25.78
N GLY A 896 -26.98 25.11 24.54
CA GLY A 896 -28.35 25.26 24.02
C GLY A 896 -28.75 26.68 23.60
N SER A 897 -27.91 27.70 23.85
CA SER A 897 -28.15 29.09 23.45
C SER A 897 -27.48 29.42 22.12
N ASN A 898 -28.18 30.11 21.22
CA ASN A 898 -27.64 30.52 19.92
C ASN A 898 -26.98 31.90 20.00
N PHE A 899 -25.79 32.02 19.43
CA PHE A 899 -25.03 33.27 19.33
C PHE A 899 -24.77 33.60 17.86
N ASP A 900 -24.99 34.86 17.47
CA ASP A 900 -24.68 35.40 16.15
C ASP A 900 -23.66 36.54 16.30
N LEU A 901 -22.49 36.40 15.68
CA LEU A 901 -21.39 37.37 15.76
C LEU A 901 -21.57 38.56 14.79
N ALA A 902 -22.68 38.60 14.04
CA ALA A 902 -22.99 39.63 13.06
C ALA A 902 -21.86 39.82 12.04
N VAL A 903 -21.41 38.71 11.45
CA VAL A 903 -20.42 38.65 10.35
C VAL A 903 -21.02 38.15 9.03
N GLY A 904 -22.32 37.82 9.04
CA GLY A 904 -23.05 37.36 7.85
C GLY A 904 -22.59 36.00 7.34
N ASN A 905 -23.21 35.59 6.23
CA ASN A 905 -22.85 34.36 5.54
C ASN A 905 -21.57 34.55 4.71
N TRP A 906 -20.78 33.51 4.61
CA TRP A 906 -19.58 33.41 3.78
C TRP A 906 -19.60 32.09 3.03
N ASP A 907 -19.26 32.16 1.76
CA ASP A 907 -19.19 31.03 0.87
C ASP A 907 -17.89 31.11 0.07
N ASN A 908 -17.12 30.02 0.10
CA ASN A 908 -15.90 29.87 -0.67
C ASN A 908 -15.85 28.42 -1.14
N GLN A 909 -15.89 28.24 -2.47
CA GLN A 909 -15.96 26.92 -3.09
C GLN A 909 -14.72 26.05 -2.88
N ARG A 910 -13.59 26.64 -2.43
CA ARG A 910 -12.35 25.92 -2.11
C ARG A 910 -12.15 25.72 -0.61
N TYR A 911 -13.00 26.31 0.24
CA TYR A 911 -13.00 26.02 1.67
C TYR A 911 -13.63 24.65 1.91
N TRP A 912 -12.87 23.75 2.55
CA TRP A 912 -13.33 22.39 2.80
C TRP A 912 -13.31 22.08 4.31
N PRO A 913 -14.47 21.89 4.96
CA PRO A 913 -14.53 21.62 6.38
C PRO A 913 -14.07 20.19 6.71
N ARG A 914 -12.93 20.05 7.40
CA ARG A 914 -12.33 18.74 7.69
C ARG A 914 -12.16 18.49 9.19
N VAL A 915 -12.37 17.23 9.61
CA VAL A 915 -12.08 16.75 10.99
C VAL A 915 -10.56 16.61 11.14
N GLY A 916 -10.02 16.95 12.33
CA GLY A 916 -8.57 16.93 12.58
C GLY A 916 -7.87 18.25 12.23
N GLN A 917 -8.39 18.99 11.25
CA GLN A 917 -7.86 20.27 10.73
C GLN A 917 -8.28 21.49 11.58
N TYR A 918 -8.18 21.37 12.91
CA TYR A 918 -8.57 22.41 13.86
C TYR A 918 -7.38 23.13 14.50
N HIS A 919 -6.19 22.54 14.45
CA HIS A 919 -4.94 23.08 14.98
C HIS A 919 -3.99 23.55 13.86
N HIS A 920 -4.39 23.43 12.60
CA HIS A 920 -3.70 24.00 11.45
C HIS A 920 -4.71 24.12 10.30
N LEU A 921 -4.32 24.78 9.21
CA LEU A 921 -5.00 24.70 7.93
C LEU A 921 -4.20 23.81 7.00
N GLN A 922 -4.83 22.96 6.21
CA GLN A 922 -4.12 22.23 5.15
C GLN A 922 -4.47 22.79 3.78
N VAL A 923 -3.45 23.08 2.99
CA VAL A 923 -3.59 23.49 1.60
C VAL A 923 -3.29 22.29 0.72
N ARG A 924 -4.19 22.02 -0.23
CA ARG A 924 -4.00 21.00 -1.26
C ARG A 924 -3.91 21.65 -2.63
N LEU A 925 -2.92 21.24 -3.40
CA LEU A 925 -2.69 21.76 -4.73
C LEU A 925 -3.41 20.93 -5.82
N SER A 926 -3.69 21.54 -6.97
CA SER A 926 -4.45 20.94 -8.09
C SER A 926 -3.57 20.25 -9.13
N GLY A 927 -2.24 20.39 -9.04
CA GLY A 927 -1.29 19.94 -10.05
C GLY A 927 -0.76 18.52 -9.86
N GLU A 928 -1.52 17.67 -9.16
CA GLU A 928 -1.17 16.25 -8.93
C GLU A 928 -2.12 15.29 -9.63
#